data_AF-A0A8J2FAA5-F1
#
_entry.id   AF-A0A8J2FAA5-F1
#
_cell.length_a   1.000
_cell.length_b   1.000
_cell.length_c   1.000
_cell.angle_alpha   90.00
_cell.angle_beta   90.00
_cell.angle_gamma   90.00
#
_symmetry.space_group_name_H-M   'P 1'
#
loop_
_entity.id
_entity.type
_entity.pdbx_description
1 polymer ?
#
loop_
_entity_poly.entity_id
_entity_poly.type
_entity_poly.pdbx_seq_one_letter_code
_entity_poly.pdbx_strand_id
1 'polypeptide(L)'
;MSKPAENGGGADGDRRLSSGTMEHLKAIEQLQKATLSESKPAKKKPKDKHKAPHVPKTDIDKRHKIILFGRIYKGSEPEEEKLYSFTHQRADGVITEGYIPVGFLSMLPVEDEHLFFAVRKTPMGPEFQVAHKTEKNVVCDWDLNPDAMWGNVVTNFDRRDLFSEKTMNYLDADPFVLFGIDDLTTQKALRKLDKFPVLLCRGVKPDSEEWFAYLELDSEHDSQLGWIVQALAEMELPAPWTSYKGIGSIVCFLNHQTGRSTWKHPFYDYFAQLKTFALTASPDHVKQCRLNRLIWSYETQGPSGSLQEPLVSPEYVEHLAEIMDYDLAAEPAIVRDLKTYIKIFAHSYRTQETVQIEDVLSLQEAVELNRGRSDMVTDTWKSLKNLPTKEDFKTAKRLFEEENEIIQKLASGEVMCVECDNVALSYCTMFEDYMCLACFARLHQKGHRRDAKAYKLEVCQLCKSKAAKLQCGYTGKLFCLECFAMKHIKELPPHAREIAPTKIHYHKMAPPKNPDEDADDAESDVESEVDSELGILGAQWAPFFDAKGIQYYYNFATGERMRRSPRASSGDSEASTPVHSNRREAKHGLQLDDSLSESNAESGLLDALEDEMPTQPKKNRLIKEPPTLYPRPIKPPYRTNPLSEGQRPPPSV
;
A
#
# COMPACT_ATOMS: atom_id res chain seq x y z
N MET A 1 54.02 4.89 -44.35
CA MET A 1 53.02 5.45 -45.30
C MET A 1 51.66 5.24 -44.66
N SER A 2 50.91 6.21 -44.14
CA SER A 2 50.91 7.67 -44.27
C SER A 2 50.28 8.27 -42.99
N LYS A 3 50.86 9.36 -42.47
CA LYS A 3 50.16 10.41 -41.68
C LYS A 3 49.34 11.30 -42.65
N PRO A 4 48.42 12.22 -42.27
CA PRO A 4 48.33 13.07 -41.03
C PRO A 4 46.87 13.20 -40.50
N ALA A 5 46.42 14.03 -39.55
CA ALA A 5 46.85 15.34 -39.05
C ALA A 5 46.30 15.65 -37.65
N GLU A 6 47.00 16.55 -36.95
CA GLU A 6 46.63 17.24 -35.71
C GLU A 6 45.70 18.44 -35.97
N ASN A 7 44.87 18.77 -34.97
CA ASN A 7 44.36 20.10 -34.55
C ASN A 7 43.19 19.83 -33.58
N GLY A 8 43.04 20.39 -32.39
CA GLY A 8 43.46 21.67 -31.82
C GLY A 8 42.20 22.39 -31.32
N GLY A 9 42.16 22.80 -30.05
CA GLY A 9 41.18 23.78 -29.54
C GLY A 9 40.29 23.30 -28.40
N GLY A 10 40.73 23.48 -27.15
CA GLY A 10 39.88 23.51 -25.97
C GLY A 10 39.40 24.93 -25.69
N ALA A 11 38.12 25.09 -25.40
CA ALA A 11 37.52 26.33 -24.91
C ALA A 11 36.64 26.03 -23.71
N ASP A 12 36.96 26.71 -22.60
CA ASP A 12 36.17 26.83 -21.38
C ASP A 12 34.76 27.36 -21.66
N GLY A 13 33.78 26.78 -20.98
CA GLY A 13 32.37 27.17 -21.07
C GLY A 13 31.70 27.17 -19.71
N ASP A 14 31.88 28.26 -18.98
CA ASP A 14 31.06 28.66 -17.82
C ASP A 14 29.56 28.64 -18.19
N ARG A 15 28.80 27.70 -17.60
CA ARG A 15 27.34 27.67 -17.71
C ARG A 15 26.71 28.58 -16.67
N ARG A 16 26.50 29.84 -17.08
CA ARG A 16 25.48 30.72 -16.49
C ARG A 16 24.09 30.12 -16.73
N LEU A 17 23.30 29.99 -15.68
CA LEU A 17 21.86 29.71 -15.74
C LEU A 17 21.19 30.80 -16.60
N SER A 18 20.48 30.39 -17.65
CA SER A 18 19.95 31.29 -18.67
C SER A 18 18.67 31.99 -18.23
N SER A 19 18.49 33.21 -18.70
CA SER A 19 17.34 34.10 -18.54
C SER A 19 15.99 33.54 -19.03
N GLY A 20 15.95 32.30 -19.55
CA GLY A 20 14.77 31.70 -20.17
C GLY A 20 13.68 31.28 -19.18
N THR A 21 14.01 30.98 -17.93
CA THR A 21 13.01 30.59 -16.90
C THR A 21 12.12 31.74 -16.46
N MET A 22 12.64 32.97 -16.42
CA MET A 22 11.88 34.18 -16.12
C MET A 22 10.95 34.61 -17.27
N GLU A 23 11.36 34.40 -18.52
CA GLU A 23 10.51 34.69 -19.69
C GLU A 23 9.35 33.68 -19.79
N HIS A 24 9.59 32.42 -19.42
CA HIS A 24 8.55 31.39 -19.44
C HIS A 24 7.48 31.58 -18.35
N LEU A 25 7.85 32.08 -17.16
CA LEU A 25 6.88 32.45 -16.11
C LEU A 25 6.05 33.67 -16.50
N LYS A 26 6.65 34.68 -17.16
CA LYS A 26 5.91 35.84 -17.70
C LYS A 26 4.94 35.45 -18.82
N ALA A 27 5.27 34.46 -19.65
CA ALA A 27 4.37 33.95 -20.68
C ALA A 27 3.15 33.23 -20.07
N ILE A 28 3.33 32.50 -18.96
CA ILE A 28 2.22 31.85 -18.23
C ILE A 28 1.32 32.91 -17.59
N GLU A 29 1.88 33.95 -16.99
CA GLU A 29 1.11 35.06 -16.40
C GLU A 29 0.36 35.87 -17.48
N GLN A 30 0.95 36.04 -18.66
CA GLN A 30 0.30 36.70 -19.80
C GLN A 30 -0.83 35.86 -20.42
N LEU A 31 -0.70 34.53 -20.49
CA LEU A 31 -1.77 33.63 -20.94
C LEU A 31 -2.94 33.58 -19.94
N GLN A 32 -2.66 33.65 -18.64
CA GLN A 32 -3.68 33.78 -17.59
C GLN A 32 -4.38 35.15 -17.62
N LYS A 33 -3.65 36.23 -17.91
CA LYS A 33 -4.23 37.58 -18.09
C LYS A 33 -5.05 37.70 -19.38
N ALA A 34 -4.63 37.06 -20.47
CA ALA A 34 -5.35 37.08 -21.75
C ALA A 34 -6.71 36.39 -21.65
N THR A 35 -6.78 35.25 -20.95
CA THR A 35 -8.03 34.50 -20.70
C THR A 35 -9.01 35.23 -19.77
N LEU A 36 -8.54 36.19 -18.98
CA LEU A 36 -9.39 37.04 -18.12
C LEU A 36 -9.79 38.38 -18.78
N SER A 37 -9.26 38.73 -19.96
CA SER A 37 -9.41 40.08 -20.54
C SER A 37 -10.38 40.20 -21.73
N GLU A 38 -11.02 39.11 -22.16
CA GLU A 38 -12.04 39.14 -23.22
C GLU A 38 -13.42 39.58 -22.69
N SER A 39 -13.52 40.82 -22.19
CA SER A 39 -14.79 41.55 -22.06
C SER A 39 -14.55 43.05 -21.89
N LYS A 40 -14.16 43.74 -22.97
CA LYS A 40 -14.31 45.20 -23.05
C LYS A 40 -15.19 45.55 -24.24
N PRO A 41 -16.38 46.17 -24.03
CA PRO A 41 -17.23 46.59 -25.12
C PRO A 41 -16.61 47.78 -25.86
N ALA A 42 -16.66 47.72 -27.18
CA ALA A 42 -16.18 48.77 -28.07
C ALA A 42 -16.94 50.09 -27.86
N LYS A 43 -16.19 51.20 -27.74
CA LYS A 43 -16.74 52.57 -27.68
C LYS A 43 -17.57 52.88 -28.93
N LYS A 44 -18.89 52.97 -28.81
CA LYS A 44 -19.80 53.46 -29.87
C LYS A 44 -19.82 55.00 -29.90
N LYS A 45 -19.76 55.53 -31.12
CA LYS A 45 -19.97 56.95 -31.48
C LYS A 45 -21.42 57.38 -31.20
N PRO A 46 -21.68 58.68 -30.95
CA PRO A 46 -23.02 59.17 -30.65
C PRO A 46 -23.82 59.34 -31.95
N LYS A 47 -24.99 58.71 -32.05
CA LYS A 47 -26.05 59.12 -32.98
C LYS A 47 -27.45 58.89 -32.41
N ASP A 48 -28.19 60.00 -32.49
CA ASP A 48 -29.62 60.17 -32.73
C ASP A 48 -30.67 59.47 -31.86
N LYS A 49 -31.51 60.33 -31.27
CA LYS A 49 -32.68 60.04 -30.44
C LYS A 49 -33.79 59.41 -31.27
N HIS A 50 -33.73 58.10 -31.49
CA HIS A 50 -34.91 57.29 -31.81
C HIS A 50 -35.31 56.45 -30.60
N LYS A 51 -36.63 56.38 -30.34
CA LYS A 51 -37.25 55.61 -29.25
C LYS A 51 -36.63 54.21 -29.18
N ALA A 52 -36.03 53.88 -28.04
CA ALA A 52 -35.31 52.64 -27.85
C ALA A 52 -36.25 51.44 -28.05
N PRO A 53 -35.90 50.45 -28.88
CA PRO A 53 -36.56 49.16 -28.85
C PRO A 53 -36.39 48.55 -27.46
N HIS A 54 -37.45 47.94 -26.93
CA HIS A 54 -37.44 47.20 -25.68
C HIS A 54 -36.43 46.06 -25.78
N VAL A 55 -35.17 46.30 -25.43
CA VAL A 55 -34.15 45.25 -25.31
C VAL A 55 -34.60 44.35 -24.17
N PRO A 56 -34.89 43.06 -24.40
CA PRO A 56 -35.21 42.14 -23.32
C PRO A 56 -34.07 42.16 -22.30
N LYS A 57 -34.40 42.27 -21.01
CA LYS A 57 -33.45 42.34 -19.90
C LYS A 57 -32.74 40.99 -19.63
N THR A 58 -32.42 40.22 -20.68
CA THR A 58 -31.97 38.82 -20.57
C THR A 58 -30.45 38.65 -20.71
N ASP A 59 -29.67 39.73 -20.87
CA ASP A 59 -28.20 39.68 -20.71
C ASP A 59 -27.88 39.58 -19.22
N ILE A 60 -28.14 38.39 -18.66
CA ILE A 60 -27.63 37.96 -17.38
C ILE A 60 -26.11 37.86 -17.53
N ASP A 61 -25.38 38.78 -16.89
CA ASP A 61 -23.93 38.65 -16.72
C ASP A 61 -23.65 37.24 -16.21
N LYS A 62 -22.85 36.46 -16.95
CA LYS A 62 -22.47 35.09 -16.58
C LYS A 62 -21.57 35.14 -15.34
N ARG A 63 -22.19 35.20 -14.16
CA ARG A 63 -21.51 35.32 -12.87
C ARG A 63 -21.22 33.97 -12.23
N HIS A 64 -21.86 32.89 -12.69
CA HIS A 64 -21.63 31.56 -12.13
C HIS A 64 -20.19 31.10 -12.32
N LYS A 65 -19.72 30.32 -11.35
CA LYS A 65 -18.42 29.67 -11.34
C LYS A 65 -18.63 28.18 -11.08
N ILE A 66 -18.28 27.36 -12.06
CA ILE A 66 -18.31 25.90 -11.90
C ILE A 66 -17.17 25.48 -10.99
N ILE A 67 -17.52 24.86 -9.85
CA ILE A 67 -16.57 24.29 -8.90
C ILE A 67 -16.26 22.85 -9.33
N LEU A 68 -17.28 22.07 -9.70
CA LEU A 68 -17.16 20.69 -10.18
C LEU A 68 -18.11 20.47 -11.37
N PHE A 69 -17.59 19.94 -12.46
CA PHE A 69 -18.40 19.61 -13.62
C PHE A 69 -19.29 18.38 -13.42
N GLY A 70 -18.94 17.45 -12.53
CA GLY A 70 -19.64 16.17 -12.42
C GLY A 70 -19.44 15.26 -13.65
N ARG A 71 -20.35 14.31 -13.87
CA ARG A 71 -20.31 13.34 -14.97
C ARG A 71 -21.67 13.19 -15.63
N ILE A 72 -21.68 12.90 -16.93
CA ILE A 72 -22.91 12.51 -17.62
C ILE A 72 -23.32 11.13 -17.10
N TYR A 73 -24.56 11.01 -16.65
CA TYR A 73 -25.11 9.75 -16.19
C TYR A 73 -25.40 8.83 -17.38
N LYS A 74 -24.81 7.64 -17.39
CA LYS A 74 -25.10 6.56 -18.34
C LYS A 74 -25.83 5.47 -17.59
N GLY A 75 -27.17 5.54 -17.61
CA GLY A 75 -28.03 4.55 -16.97
C GLY A 75 -27.95 3.19 -17.66
N SER A 76 -28.43 2.15 -16.98
CA SER A 76 -28.58 0.83 -17.60
C SER A 76 -29.70 0.82 -18.64
N GLU A 77 -30.70 1.67 -18.44
CA GLU A 77 -31.83 1.85 -19.35
C GLU A 77 -31.85 3.27 -19.94
N PRO A 78 -32.26 3.43 -21.22
CA PRO A 78 -32.37 4.75 -21.85
C PRO A 78 -33.37 5.69 -21.17
N GLU A 79 -34.38 5.13 -20.48
CA GLU A 79 -35.36 5.90 -19.73
C GLU A 79 -34.71 6.59 -18.51
N GLU A 80 -33.79 5.92 -17.82
CA GLU A 80 -33.04 6.53 -16.73
C GLU A 80 -32.15 7.67 -17.24
N GLU A 81 -31.43 7.47 -18.35
CA GLU A 81 -30.57 8.51 -18.93
C GLU A 81 -31.37 9.77 -19.30
N LYS A 82 -32.61 9.58 -19.78
CA LYS A 82 -33.53 10.68 -20.09
C LYS A 82 -33.90 11.52 -18.87
N LEU A 83 -33.95 10.93 -17.67
CA LEU A 83 -34.18 11.68 -16.42
C LEU A 83 -33.03 12.65 -16.10
N TYR A 84 -31.83 12.40 -16.63
CA TYR A 84 -30.65 13.25 -16.50
C TYR A 84 -30.42 14.12 -17.74
N SER A 85 -31.46 14.34 -18.53
CA SER A 85 -31.48 15.31 -19.62
C SER A 85 -32.53 16.37 -19.34
N PHE A 86 -32.32 17.58 -19.88
CA PHE A 86 -33.30 18.65 -19.79
C PHE A 86 -33.57 19.25 -21.16
N THR A 87 -34.81 19.70 -21.34
CA THR A 87 -35.24 20.60 -22.42
C THR A 87 -35.85 21.81 -21.73
N HIS A 88 -35.18 22.96 -21.82
CA HIS A 88 -35.55 24.17 -21.11
C HIS A 88 -35.84 25.30 -22.10
N GLN A 89 -36.95 26.02 -21.92
CA GLN A 89 -37.25 27.21 -22.71
C GLN A 89 -36.87 28.46 -21.91
N ARG A 90 -35.80 29.12 -22.32
CA ARG A 90 -35.33 30.34 -21.68
C ARG A 90 -36.31 31.51 -21.87
N ALA A 91 -36.19 32.53 -21.03
CA ALA A 91 -37.02 33.74 -21.08
C ALA A 91 -36.90 34.54 -22.41
N ASP A 92 -35.81 34.34 -23.16
CA ASP A 92 -35.63 34.90 -24.51
C ASP A 92 -36.32 34.07 -25.61
N GLY A 93 -36.99 32.97 -25.23
CA GLY A 93 -37.70 32.04 -26.12
C GLY A 93 -36.80 30.97 -26.73
N VAL A 94 -35.48 30.96 -26.44
CA VAL A 94 -34.56 29.95 -26.95
C VAL A 94 -34.77 28.65 -26.17
N ILE A 95 -35.05 27.57 -26.90
CA ILE A 95 -35.10 26.23 -26.33
C ILE A 95 -33.68 25.66 -26.32
N THR A 96 -33.22 25.26 -25.14
CA THR A 96 -31.94 24.62 -24.92
C THR A 96 -32.14 23.18 -24.46
N GLU A 97 -31.21 22.32 -24.88
CA GLU A 97 -31.22 20.90 -24.53
C GLU A 97 -29.83 20.50 -24.06
N GLY A 98 -29.77 19.73 -22.98
CA GLY A 98 -28.50 19.36 -22.35
C GLY A 98 -28.63 18.22 -21.36
N TYR A 99 -27.52 17.93 -20.70
CA TYR A 99 -27.41 16.92 -19.66
C TYR A 99 -27.31 17.57 -18.28
N ILE A 100 -27.86 16.90 -17.28
CA ILE A 100 -27.76 17.24 -15.86
C ILE A 100 -26.65 16.36 -15.27
N PRO A 101 -25.44 16.91 -15.03
CA PRO A 101 -24.32 16.12 -14.56
C PRO A 101 -24.44 15.69 -13.10
N VAL A 102 -24.18 14.41 -12.82
CA VAL A 102 -24.10 13.85 -11.47
C VAL A 102 -22.83 14.35 -10.78
N GLY A 103 -22.95 14.83 -9.54
CA GLY A 103 -21.82 15.37 -8.77
C GLY A 103 -21.43 16.79 -9.17
N PHE A 104 -22.28 17.48 -9.95
CA PHE A 104 -22.09 18.88 -10.32
C PHE A 104 -22.17 19.79 -9.10
N LEU A 105 -21.31 20.80 -9.08
CA LEU A 105 -21.32 21.86 -8.09
C LEU A 105 -20.97 23.17 -8.76
N SER A 106 -21.88 24.13 -8.66
CA SER A 106 -21.69 25.49 -9.14
C SER A 106 -21.88 26.49 -8.01
N MET A 107 -21.15 27.58 -8.09
CA MET A 107 -21.30 28.72 -7.18
C MET A 107 -21.74 29.95 -7.97
N LEU A 108 -22.71 30.67 -7.42
CA LEU A 108 -23.19 31.93 -7.93
C LEU A 108 -22.90 33.03 -6.91
N PRO A 109 -22.03 34.01 -7.24
CA PRO A 109 -21.80 35.17 -6.38
C PRO A 109 -22.97 36.14 -6.51
N VAL A 110 -23.56 36.46 -5.36
CA VAL A 110 -24.75 37.30 -5.26
C VAL A 110 -24.50 38.34 -4.17
N GLU A 111 -24.37 39.60 -4.57
CA GLU A 111 -23.91 40.69 -3.68
C GLU A 111 -22.59 40.32 -3.00
N ASP A 112 -22.52 40.32 -1.66
CA ASP A 112 -21.32 39.93 -0.89
C ASP A 112 -21.35 38.45 -0.42
N GLU A 113 -22.29 37.67 -0.94
CA GLU A 113 -22.53 36.29 -0.54
C GLU A 113 -22.47 35.31 -1.72
N HIS A 114 -22.55 34.02 -1.41
CA HIS A 114 -22.41 32.95 -2.40
C HIS A 114 -23.56 31.96 -2.25
N LEU A 115 -24.13 31.55 -3.38
CA LEU A 115 -25.08 30.45 -3.47
C LEU A 115 -24.39 29.26 -4.13
N PHE A 116 -24.64 28.06 -3.60
CA PHE A 116 -24.07 26.81 -4.12
C PHE A 116 -25.22 25.93 -4.59
N PHE A 117 -25.06 25.33 -5.78
CA PHE A 117 -26.02 24.41 -6.37
C PHE A 117 -25.34 23.09 -6.64
N ALA A 118 -25.83 22.02 -5.99
CA ALA A 118 -25.26 20.69 -6.07
C ALA A 118 -26.26 19.71 -6.71
N VAL A 119 -25.74 18.74 -7.45
CA VAL A 119 -26.52 17.65 -8.06
C VAL A 119 -25.98 16.30 -7.61
N ARG A 120 -26.87 15.39 -7.21
CA ARG A 120 -26.51 13.99 -6.91
C ARG A 120 -27.36 12.99 -7.68
N LYS A 121 -26.85 11.77 -7.82
CA LYS A 121 -27.56 10.64 -8.43
C LYS A 121 -28.54 10.03 -7.43
N THR A 122 -29.76 9.73 -7.89
CA THR A 122 -30.68 8.81 -7.21
C THR A 122 -31.35 7.86 -8.20
N PRO A 123 -31.98 6.76 -7.73
CA PRO A 123 -32.76 5.88 -8.60
C PRO A 123 -33.96 6.57 -9.29
N MET A 124 -34.47 7.67 -8.72
CA MET A 124 -35.64 8.38 -9.26
C MET A 124 -35.28 9.54 -10.21
N GLY A 125 -33.99 9.80 -10.42
CA GLY A 125 -33.48 10.93 -11.20
C GLY A 125 -32.46 11.78 -10.44
N PRO A 126 -32.02 12.90 -11.01
CA PRO A 126 -31.15 13.83 -10.32
C PRO A 126 -31.88 14.50 -9.16
N GLU A 127 -31.23 14.57 -8.00
CA GLU A 127 -31.67 15.43 -6.91
C GLU A 127 -30.78 16.67 -6.82
N PHE A 128 -31.39 17.77 -6.39
CA PHE A 128 -30.80 19.10 -6.34
C PHE A 128 -30.78 19.62 -4.91
N GLN A 129 -29.70 20.30 -4.54
CA GLN A 129 -29.56 20.96 -3.23
C GLN A 129 -29.00 22.36 -3.42
N VAL A 130 -29.48 23.31 -2.61
CA VAL A 130 -28.95 24.67 -2.57
C VAL A 130 -28.44 25.01 -1.17
N ALA A 131 -27.24 25.56 -1.11
CA ALA A 131 -26.61 26.06 0.11
C ALA A 131 -26.23 27.55 -0.02
N HIS A 132 -26.11 28.24 1.11
CA HIS A 132 -25.93 29.70 1.18
C HIS A 132 -24.74 30.09 2.06
N LYS A 133 -23.92 31.03 1.58
CA LYS A 133 -22.64 31.48 2.15
C LYS A 133 -21.53 30.43 2.11
N THR A 134 -21.83 29.20 2.51
CA THR A 134 -20.92 28.05 2.47
C THR A 134 -21.65 26.82 1.95
N GLU A 135 -20.92 25.87 1.36
CA GLU A 135 -21.45 24.59 0.87
C GLU A 135 -22.15 23.78 1.98
N LYS A 136 -21.79 24.01 3.25
CA LYS A 136 -22.34 23.28 4.41
C LYS A 136 -23.65 23.87 4.94
N ASN A 137 -23.96 25.12 4.63
CA ASN A 137 -25.14 25.81 5.14
C ASN A 137 -26.30 25.64 4.18
N VAL A 138 -26.91 24.46 4.23
CA VAL A 138 -28.01 24.03 3.35
C VAL A 138 -29.26 24.85 3.62
N VAL A 139 -29.83 25.44 2.57
CA VAL A 139 -31.08 26.22 2.63
C VAL A 139 -32.28 25.36 2.29
N CYS A 140 -32.13 24.48 1.30
CA CYS A 140 -33.12 23.49 0.91
C CYS A 140 -32.43 22.14 0.79
N ASP A 141 -33.00 21.13 1.43
CA ASP A 141 -32.55 19.75 1.30
C ASP A 141 -32.76 19.22 -0.12
N TRP A 142 -32.25 18.01 -0.37
CA TRP A 142 -32.31 17.34 -1.65
C TRP A 142 -33.76 17.17 -2.15
N ASP A 143 -34.03 17.63 -3.38
CA ASP A 143 -35.34 17.55 -4.03
C ASP A 143 -35.20 17.09 -5.49
N LEU A 144 -36.18 16.36 -6.01
CA LEU A 144 -36.23 15.88 -7.39
C LEU A 144 -36.72 16.95 -8.38
N ASN A 145 -37.48 17.93 -7.90
CA ASN A 145 -38.04 18.99 -8.72
C ASN A 145 -37.24 20.30 -8.53
N PRO A 146 -36.41 20.69 -9.52
CA PRO A 146 -35.56 21.87 -9.40
C PRO A 146 -36.37 23.16 -9.25
N ASP A 147 -37.56 23.26 -9.85
CA ASP A 147 -38.39 24.47 -9.79
C ASP A 147 -39.06 24.63 -8.42
N ALA A 148 -39.58 23.54 -7.87
CA ALA A 148 -40.20 23.57 -6.53
C ALA A 148 -39.15 23.89 -5.46
N MET A 149 -37.98 23.27 -5.56
CA MET A 149 -36.82 23.53 -4.70
C MET A 149 -36.35 24.97 -4.82
N TRP A 150 -36.21 25.49 -6.03
CA TRP A 150 -35.80 26.88 -6.24
C TRP A 150 -36.84 27.89 -5.73
N GLY A 151 -38.13 27.62 -5.94
CA GLY A 151 -39.21 28.44 -5.37
C GLY A 151 -39.18 28.52 -3.84
N ASN A 152 -38.85 27.40 -3.18
CA ASN A 152 -38.67 27.38 -1.72
C ASN A 152 -37.45 28.20 -1.27
N VAL A 153 -36.34 28.12 -2.01
CA VAL A 153 -35.12 28.91 -1.75
C VAL A 153 -35.39 30.40 -1.90
N VAL A 154 -35.98 30.84 -3.01
CA VAL A 154 -36.31 32.25 -3.27
C VAL A 154 -37.30 32.77 -2.21
N THR A 155 -38.33 32.00 -1.86
CA THR A 155 -39.27 32.36 -0.79
C THR A 155 -38.57 32.48 0.57
N ASN A 156 -37.58 31.64 0.85
CA ASN A 156 -36.78 31.71 2.08
C ASN A 156 -35.98 33.01 2.15
N PHE A 157 -35.35 33.40 1.04
CA PHE A 157 -34.55 34.61 0.93
C PHE A 157 -35.41 35.88 1.05
N ASP A 158 -36.57 35.90 0.41
CA ASP A 158 -37.54 36.99 0.51
C ASP A 158 -38.05 37.18 1.95
N ARG A 159 -38.48 36.08 2.61
CA ARG A 159 -38.97 36.12 3.99
C ARG A 159 -37.94 36.59 5.01
N ARG A 160 -36.66 36.37 4.72
CA ARG A 160 -35.55 36.74 5.61
C ARG A 160 -34.92 38.09 5.22
N ASP A 161 -35.41 38.73 4.16
CA ASP A 161 -34.90 40.00 3.63
C ASP A 161 -33.37 39.96 3.47
N LEU A 162 -32.85 38.84 2.92
CA LEU A 162 -31.40 38.61 2.82
C LEU A 162 -30.75 39.37 1.67
N PHE A 163 -31.51 39.67 0.62
CA PHE A 163 -31.01 40.26 -0.61
C PHE A 163 -31.88 41.43 -1.06
N SER A 164 -31.28 42.38 -1.78
CA SER A 164 -32.04 43.50 -2.33
C SER A 164 -33.10 43.05 -3.34
N GLU A 165 -34.17 43.84 -3.51
CA GLU A 165 -35.24 43.57 -4.48
C GLU A 165 -34.69 43.36 -5.91
N LYS A 166 -33.64 44.10 -6.29
CA LYS A 166 -32.97 43.92 -7.59
C LYS A 166 -32.35 42.53 -7.73
N THR A 167 -31.75 42.03 -6.65
CA THR A 167 -31.15 40.71 -6.59
C THR A 167 -32.21 39.62 -6.55
N MET A 168 -33.32 39.83 -5.84
CA MET A 168 -34.46 38.90 -5.86
C MET A 168 -35.03 38.76 -7.27
N ASN A 169 -35.26 39.86 -7.98
CA ASN A 169 -35.67 39.85 -9.40
C ASN A 169 -34.68 39.12 -10.33
N TYR A 170 -33.39 39.08 -9.96
CA TYR A 170 -32.38 38.33 -10.69
C TYR A 170 -32.46 36.82 -10.38
N LEU A 171 -32.68 36.47 -9.11
CA LEU A 171 -32.83 35.10 -8.64
C LEU A 171 -34.16 34.45 -9.09
N ASP A 172 -35.14 35.23 -9.54
CA ASP A 172 -36.36 34.73 -10.19
C ASP A 172 -36.10 34.01 -11.53
N ALA A 173 -34.87 34.06 -12.05
CA ALA A 173 -34.48 33.30 -13.23
C ALA A 173 -34.38 31.79 -12.92
N ASP A 174 -34.46 30.99 -13.98
CA ASP A 174 -34.35 29.52 -13.91
C ASP A 174 -32.99 29.08 -13.30
N PRO A 175 -32.98 28.11 -12.37
CA PRO A 175 -31.77 27.68 -11.68
C PRO A 175 -30.72 27.08 -12.64
N PHE A 176 -31.11 26.39 -13.72
CA PHE A 176 -30.15 25.84 -14.68
C PHE A 176 -29.40 26.94 -15.44
N VAL A 177 -30.06 28.07 -15.69
CA VAL A 177 -29.42 29.25 -16.28
C VAL A 177 -28.53 29.95 -15.26
N LEU A 178 -29.05 30.18 -14.05
CA LEU A 178 -28.32 30.86 -12.97
C LEU A 178 -27.02 30.14 -12.62
N PHE A 179 -27.07 28.83 -12.44
CA PHE A 179 -25.93 28.01 -12.03
C PHE A 179 -25.10 27.48 -13.20
N GLY A 180 -25.46 27.80 -14.44
CA GLY A 180 -24.66 27.50 -15.63
C GLY A 180 -24.70 26.04 -16.09
N ILE A 181 -25.71 25.28 -15.66
CA ILE A 181 -25.99 23.95 -16.23
C ILE A 181 -26.37 24.10 -17.71
N ASP A 182 -27.18 25.10 -18.03
CA ASP A 182 -27.59 25.43 -19.40
C ASP A 182 -26.53 26.25 -20.19
N ASP A 183 -25.37 26.54 -19.60
CA ASP A 183 -24.34 27.25 -20.35
C ASP A 183 -23.74 26.35 -21.45
N LEU A 184 -23.70 26.87 -22.68
CA LEU A 184 -23.17 26.14 -23.83
C LEU A 184 -21.71 25.72 -23.63
N THR A 185 -20.92 26.49 -22.88
CA THR A 185 -19.53 26.14 -22.56
C THR A 185 -19.49 24.95 -21.61
N THR A 186 -20.35 24.95 -20.59
CA THR A 186 -20.54 23.83 -19.66
C THR A 186 -20.94 22.56 -20.39
N GLN A 187 -21.99 22.61 -21.22
CA GLN A 187 -22.47 21.45 -21.96
C GLN A 187 -21.42 20.92 -22.95
N LYS A 188 -20.65 21.80 -23.60
CA LYS A 188 -19.51 21.40 -24.44
C LYS A 188 -18.38 20.76 -23.62
N ALA A 189 -18.11 21.27 -22.42
CA ALA A 189 -17.12 20.70 -21.52
C ALA A 189 -17.55 19.31 -21.05
N LEU A 190 -18.80 19.15 -20.59
CA LEU A 190 -19.37 17.86 -20.18
C LEU A 190 -19.26 16.80 -21.28
N ARG A 191 -19.64 17.14 -22.52
CA ARG A 191 -19.50 16.23 -23.67
C ARG A 191 -18.05 15.88 -24.02
N LYS A 192 -17.09 16.73 -23.66
CA LYS A 192 -15.65 16.41 -23.78
C LYS A 192 -15.20 15.52 -22.63
N LEU A 193 -15.60 15.83 -21.40
CA LEU A 193 -15.30 15.03 -20.21
C LEU A 193 -15.84 13.61 -20.33
N ASP A 194 -16.99 13.41 -20.97
CA ASP A 194 -17.55 12.08 -21.20
C ASP A 194 -16.71 11.18 -22.12
N LYS A 195 -15.85 11.78 -22.95
CA LYS A 195 -15.00 11.05 -23.91
C LYS A 195 -13.64 10.67 -23.36
N PHE A 196 -13.21 11.31 -22.28
CA PHE A 196 -11.87 11.14 -21.74
C PHE A 196 -11.93 10.88 -20.24
N PRO A 197 -11.12 9.95 -19.72
CA PRO A 197 -11.00 9.82 -18.28
C PRO A 197 -10.42 11.13 -17.72
N VAL A 198 -11.16 11.75 -16.80
CA VAL A 198 -10.73 13.00 -16.14
C VAL A 198 -10.75 12.82 -14.63
N LEU A 199 -9.63 13.19 -14.00
CA LEU A 199 -9.49 13.22 -12.55
C LEU A 199 -10.04 14.55 -12.05
N LEU A 200 -11.02 14.46 -11.15
CA LEU A 200 -11.58 15.61 -10.44
C LEU A 200 -10.91 15.68 -9.07
N CYS A 201 -10.66 16.90 -8.58
CA CYS A 201 -9.96 17.14 -7.32
C CYS A 201 -10.63 18.28 -6.56
N ARG A 202 -11.50 17.97 -5.60
CA ARG A 202 -12.20 18.95 -4.75
C ARG A 202 -11.24 19.69 -3.84
N GLY A 203 -10.31 18.96 -3.23
CA GLY A 203 -9.35 19.48 -2.27
C GLY A 203 -8.10 20.13 -2.89
N VAL A 204 -7.03 20.18 -2.08
CA VAL A 204 -5.67 20.52 -2.52
C VAL A 204 -5.04 19.35 -3.28
N LYS A 205 -5.38 18.12 -2.87
CA LYS A 205 -4.99 16.87 -3.50
C LYS A 205 -6.26 16.02 -3.71
N PRO A 206 -6.30 15.17 -4.75
CA PRO A 206 -7.42 14.28 -4.93
C PRO A 206 -7.45 13.23 -3.81
N ASP A 207 -8.62 12.92 -3.29
CA ASP A 207 -8.82 11.88 -2.30
C ASP A 207 -8.90 10.48 -2.94
N SER A 208 -8.97 9.44 -2.11
CA SER A 208 -9.03 8.06 -2.59
C SER A 208 -10.27 7.82 -3.47
N GLU A 209 -11.45 8.31 -3.05
CA GLU A 209 -12.70 8.16 -3.79
C GLU A 209 -12.63 8.79 -5.19
N GLU A 210 -12.01 9.96 -5.32
CA GLU A 210 -11.77 10.63 -6.59
C GLU A 210 -10.87 9.81 -7.51
N TRP A 211 -9.85 9.13 -6.96
CA TRP A 211 -8.99 8.21 -7.72
C TRP A 211 -9.70 6.91 -8.12
N PHE A 212 -10.54 6.34 -7.23
CA PHE A 212 -11.41 5.20 -7.56
C PHE A 212 -12.34 5.55 -8.71
N ALA A 213 -13.06 6.67 -8.59
CA ALA A 213 -13.94 7.17 -9.63
C ALA A 213 -13.17 7.44 -10.92
N TYR A 214 -11.93 7.92 -10.85
CA TYR A 214 -11.09 8.19 -12.02
C TYR A 214 -10.77 6.93 -12.82
N LEU A 215 -10.51 5.81 -12.14
CA LEU A 215 -10.31 4.50 -12.76
C LEU A 215 -11.61 3.74 -13.06
N GLU A 216 -12.78 4.37 -12.89
CA GLU A 216 -14.09 3.74 -13.05
C GLU A 216 -14.23 2.50 -12.14
N LEU A 217 -13.86 2.68 -10.88
CA LEU A 217 -14.01 1.70 -9.81
C LEU A 217 -14.93 2.25 -8.73
N ASP A 218 -15.68 1.35 -8.09
CA ASP A 218 -16.51 1.67 -6.94
C ASP A 218 -15.71 1.36 -5.65
N SER A 219 -15.61 2.33 -4.74
CA SER A 219 -14.76 2.17 -3.54
C SER A 219 -15.24 1.08 -2.60
N GLU A 220 -16.55 0.78 -2.58
CA GLU A 220 -17.13 -0.26 -1.72
C GLU A 220 -17.02 -1.65 -2.36
N HIS A 221 -17.40 -1.76 -3.64
CA HIS A 221 -17.44 -3.05 -4.35
C HIS A 221 -16.07 -3.51 -4.87
N ASP A 222 -15.18 -2.56 -5.20
CA ASP A 222 -13.85 -2.82 -5.76
C ASP A 222 -12.72 -2.57 -4.75
N SER A 223 -13.00 -2.69 -3.45
CA SER A 223 -12.01 -2.48 -2.38
C SER A 223 -10.74 -3.32 -2.54
N GLN A 224 -10.85 -4.56 -3.07
CA GLN A 224 -9.69 -5.40 -3.40
C GLN A 224 -8.73 -4.80 -4.45
N LEU A 225 -9.20 -3.84 -5.26
CA LEU A 225 -8.40 -3.14 -6.26
C LEU A 225 -7.83 -1.81 -5.73
N GLY A 226 -8.06 -1.49 -4.45
CA GLY A 226 -7.56 -0.26 -3.81
C GLY A 226 -6.06 -0.08 -3.95
N TRP A 227 -5.28 -1.17 -3.96
CA TRP A 227 -3.84 -1.11 -4.18
C TRP A 227 -3.48 -0.56 -5.58
N ILE A 228 -4.30 -0.79 -6.62
CA ILE A 228 -4.07 -0.21 -7.97
C ILE A 228 -4.30 1.30 -7.92
N VAL A 229 -5.36 1.71 -7.23
CA VAL A 229 -5.77 3.12 -7.08
C VAL A 229 -4.71 3.88 -6.29
N GLN A 230 -4.31 3.37 -5.12
CA GLN A 230 -3.24 3.94 -4.30
C GLN A 230 -1.94 4.04 -5.10
N ALA A 231 -1.59 2.98 -5.82
CA ALA A 231 -0.33 2.96 -6.54
C ALA A 231 -0.35 3.79 -7.83
N LEU A 232 -1.52 4.19 -8.34
CA LEU A 232 -1.66 5.25 -9.34
C LEU A 232 -1.54 6.64 -8.70
N ALA A 233 -2.15 6.84 -7.53
CA ALA A 233 -2.11 8.11 -6.81
C ALA A 233 -0.70 8.49 -6.32
N GLU A 234 0.09 7.51 -5.92
CA GLU A 234 1.49 7.65 -5.47
C GLU A 234 2.49 7.69 -6.64
N MET A 235 2.06 7.36 -7.86
CA MET A 235 2.96 7.29 -9.01
C MET A 235 3.50 8.68 -9.35
N GLU A 236 4.81 8.85 -9.24
CA GLU A 236 5.46 10.08 -9.68
C GLU A 236 5.25 10.29 -11.18
N LEU A 237 4.93 11.52 -11.55
CA LEU A 237 4.79 11.88 -12.96
C LEU A 237 6.16 11.76 -13.66
N PRO A 238 6.21 11.18 -14.86
CA PRO A 238 7.48 11.05 -15.56
C PRO A 238 7.95 12.44 -15.96
N ALA A 239 9.23 12.77 -15.76
CA ALA A 239 9.77 14.02 -16.29
C ALA A 239 9.54 14.09 -17.82
N PRO A 240 9.05 15.21 -18.39
CA PRO A 240 8.90 16.55 -17.82
C PRO A 240 7.45 16.92 -17.45
N TRP A 241 6.63 15.97 -17.03
CA TRP A 241 5.21 16.18 -16.73
C TRP A 241 5.01 16.76 -15.33
N THR A 242 4.04 17.67 -15.20
CA THR A 242 3.54 18.20 -13.92
C THR A 242 2.03 18.22 -13.89
N SER A 243 1.44 18.17 -12.71
CA SER A 243 -0.01 18.31 -12.49
C SER A 243 -0.36 19.67 -11.91
N TYR A 244 -1.52 20.20 -12.30
CA TYR A 244 -2.11 21.39 -11.70
C TYR A 244 -3.64 21.30 -11.72
N LYS A 245 -4.29 22.00 -10.79
CA LYS A 245 -5.76 22.08 -10.71
C LYS A 245 -6.26 23.16 -11.68
N GLY A 246 -7.00 22.74 -12.69
CA GLY A 246 -7.65 23.60 -13.69
C GLY A 246 -9.03 24.09 -13.25
N ILE A 247 -9.77 24.67 -14.20
CA ILE A 247 -11.14 25.17 -14.01
C ILE A 247 -12.09 24.00 -13.74
N GLY A 248 -13.05 24.19 -12.83
CA GLY A 248 -14.02 23.15 -12.46
C GLY A 248 -13.39 21.95 -11.76
N SER A 249 -12.29 22.18 -11.05
CA SER A 249 -11.56 21.17 -10.26
C SER A 249 -11.03 20.00 -11.07
N ILE A 250 -10.86 20.18 -12.38
CA ILE A 250 -10.24 19.20 -13.27
C ILE A 250 -8.73 19.22 -13.06
N VAL A 251 -8.11 18.06 -12.84
CA VAL A 251 -6.65 17.94 -12.83
C VAL A 251 -6.13 17.91 -14.26
N CYS A 252 -5.23 18.83 -14.58
CA CYS A 252 -4.56 18.93 -15.86
C CYS A 252 -3.10 18.53 -15.71
N PHE A 253 -2.58 17.80 -16.70
CA PHE A 253 -1.18 17.42 -16.78
C PHE A 253 -0.51 18.21 -17.91
N LEU A 254 0.56 18.94 -17.59
CA LEU A 254 1.34 19.73 -18.54
C LEU A 254 2.70 19.08 -18.77
N ASN A 255 3.07 18.90 -20.03
CA ASN A 255 4.41 18.52 -20.41
C ASN A 255 5.24 19.79 -20.67
N HIS A 256 6.22 20.09 -19.82
CA HIS A 256 6.99 21.35 -19.91
C HIS A 256 7.87 21.47 -21.15
N GLN A 257 8.26 20.37 -21.77
CA GLN A 257 9.10 20.41 -22.98
C GLN A 257 8.28 20.67 -24.24
N THR A 258 7.08 20.10 -24.33
CA THR A 258 6.22 20.20 -25.52
C THR A 258 5.15 21.29 -25.41
N GLY A 259 4.89 21.80 -24.21
CA GLY A 259 3.78 22.71 -23.91
C GLY A 259 2.40 22.06 -24.05
N ARG A 260 2.32 20.75 -24.28
CA ARG A 260 1.04 20.03 -24.43
C ARG A 260 0.41 19.79 -23.06
N SER A 261 -0.87 20.09 -22.95
CA SER A 261 -1.69 19.72 -21.79
C SER A 261 -2.66 18.58 -22.13
N THR A 262 -2.98 17.78 -21.13
CA THR A 262 -3.97 16.70 -21.20
C THR A 262 -4.72 16.59 -19.87
N TRP A 263 -5.96 16.12 -19.90
CA TRP A 263 -6.74 15.79 -18.68
C TRP A 263 -6.52 14.34 -18.22
N LYS A 264 -5.88 13.54 -19.08
CA LYS A 264 -5.58 12.14 -18.83
C LYS A 264 -4.18 12.00 -18.23
N HIS A 265 -4.08 11.36 -17.06
CA HIS A 265 -2.82 11.06 -16.41
C HIS A 265 -1.89 10.28 -17.37
N PRO A 266 -0.59 10.61 -17.46
CA PRO A 266 0.32 9.96 -18.41
C PRO A 266 0.37 8.44 -18.27
N PHE A 267 0.16 7.91 -17.06
CA PHE A 267 0.11 6.47 -16.79
C PHE A 267 -1.31 5.87 -16.73
N TYR A 268 -2.36 6.63 -17.05
CA TYR A 268 -3.75 6.14 -16.93
C TYR A 268 -3.96 4.81 -17.67
N ASP A 269 -3.52 4.70 -18.92
CA ASP A 269 -3.74 3.50 -19.74
C ASP A 269 -3.07 2.25 -19.15
N TYR A 270 -1.91 2.42 -18.53
CA TYR A 270 -1.23 1.32 -17.85
C TYR A 270 -2.05 0.82 -16.66
N PHE A 271 -2.54 1.73 -15.80
CA PHE A 271 -3.34 1.35 -14.64
C PHE A 271 -4.75 0.85 -15.03
N ALA A 272 -5.33 1.36 -16.10
CA ALA A 272 -6.58 0.83 -16.66
C ALA A 272 -6.41 -0.60 -17.19
N GLN A 273 -5.29 -0.90 -17.86
CA GLN A 273 -4.96 -2.27 -18.27
C GLN A 273 -4.69 -3.17 -17.05
N LEU A 274 -4.00 -2.65 -16.03
CA LEU A 274 -3.74 -3.37 -14.79
C LEU A 274 -5.04 -3.68 -14.03
N LYS A 275 -6.00 -2.74 -14.02
CA LYS A 275 -7.36 -2.95 -13.51
C LYS A 275 -8.03 -4.11 -14.24
N THR A 276 -8.08 -4.07 -15.57
CA THR A 276 -8.70 -5.13 -16.38
C THR A 276 -8.02 -6.48 -16.17
N PHE A 277 -6.70 -6.50 -16.05
CA PHE A 277 -5.95 -7.72 -15.72
C PHE A 277 -6.36 -8.25 -14.33
N ALA A 278 -6.41 -7.40 -13.31
CA ALA A 278 -6.75 -7.83 -11.95
C ALA A 278 -8.19 -8.35 -11.83
N LEU A 279 -9.12 -7.83 -12.62
CA LEU A 279 -10.51 -8.32 -12.70
C LEU A 279 -10.65 -9.66 -13.41
N THR A 280 -9.72 -10.01 -14.30
CA THR A 280 -9.81 -11.20 -15.17
C THR A 280 -8.87 -12.33 -14.76
N ALA A 281 -7.75 -12.00 -14.12
CA ALA A 281 -6.74 -12.95 -13.70
C ALA A 281 -7.15 -13.72 -12.43
N SER A 282 -6.60 -14.92 -12.25
CA SER A 282 -6.75 -15.66 -11.00
C SER A 282 -6.10 -14.92 -9.83
N PRO A 283 -6.56 -15.10 -8.59
CA PRO A 283 -5.97 -14.46 -7.41
C PRO A 283 -4.44 -14.61 -7.30
N ASP A 284 -3.88 -15.78 -7.63
CA ASP A 284 -2.43 -16.02 -7.52
C ASP A 284 -1.62 -15.23 -8.56
N HIS A 285 -2.17 -15.01 -9.76
CA HIS A 285 -1.58 -14.13 -10.77
C HIS A 285 -1.66 -12.65 -10.36
N VAL A 286 -2.72 -12.25 -9.64
CA VAL A 286 -2.80 -10.91 -9.05
C VAL A 286 -1.74 -10.75 -7.96
N LYS A 287 -1.57 -11.75 -7.07
CA LYS A 287 -0.50 -11.77 -6.08
C LYS A 287 0.88 -11.68 -6.74
N GLN A 288 1.15 -12.49 -7.75
CA GLN A 288 2.38 -12.45 -8.55
C GLN A 288 2.64 -11.05 -9.13
N CYS A 289 1.61 -10.40 -9.69
CA CYS A 289 1.71 -9.04 -10.21
C CYS A 289 2.04 -8.01 -9.12
N ARG A 290 1.38 -8.09 -7.96
CA ARG A 290 1.67 -7.23 -6.80
C ARG A 290 3.10 -7.45 -6.28
N LEU A 291 3.57 -8.70 -6.24
CA LEU A 291 4.94 -9.04 -5.85
C LEU A 291 5.97 -8.47 -6.84
N ASN A 292 5.73 -8.61 -8.15
CA ASN A 292 6.57 -7.99 -9.17
C ASN A 292 6.69 -6.48 -8.96
N ARG A 293 5.59 -5.82 -8.62
CA ARG A 293 5.59 -4.38 -8.31
C ARG A 293 6.36 -4.07 -7.04
N LEU A 294 6.15 -4.83 -5.96
CA LEU A 294 6.88 -4.65 -4.69
C LEU A 294 8.40 -4.70 -4.91
N ILE A 295 8.87 -5.74 -5.61
CA ILE A 295 10.29 -5.91 -5.91
C ILE A 295 10.79 -4.81 -6.86
N TRP A 296 10.03 -4.47 -7.90
CA TRP A 296 10.39 -3.39 -8.81
C TRP A 296 10.53 -2.04 -8.11
N SER A 297 9.60 -1.69 -7.22
CA SER A 297 9.66 -0.47 -6.42
C SER A 297 10.93 -0.43 -5.56
N TYR A 298 11.28 -1.54 -4.91
CA TYR A 298 12.53 -1.67 -4.15
C TYR A 298 13.77 -1.46 -5.04
N GLU A 299 13.82 -2.12 -6.20
CA GLU A 299 14.98 -2.05 -7.12
C GLU A 299 15.13 -0.66 -7.78
N THR A 300 14.01 0.03 -8.05
CA THR A 300 14.02 1.35 -8.69
C THR A 300 14.30 2.49 -7.74
N GLN A 301 13.91 2.36 -6.46
CA GLN A 301 14.29 3.34 -5.45
C GLN A 301 15.82 3.45 -5.31
N GLY A 302 16.53 2.32 -5.47
CA GLY A 302 17.98 2.26 -5.69
C GLY A 302 18.86 2.95 -4.62
N PRO A 303 20.19 2.86 -4.71
CA PRO A 303 21.12 3.42 -3.73
C PRO A 303 21.24 4.96 -3.78
N SER A 304 20.27 5.65 -4.38
CA SER A 304 20.27 7.10 -4.62
C SER A 304 20.27 7.92 -3.32
N GLY A 305 20.03 7.28 -2.17
CA GLY A 305 20.20 7.86 -0.85
C GLY A 305 20.71 6.83 0.16
N SER A 306 21.55 7.26 1.10
CA SER A 306 22.18 6.47 2.17
C SER A 306 21.21 5.86 3.21
N LEU A 307 19.92 5.76 2.89
CA LEU A 307 18.84 5.42 3.82
C LEU A 307 17.91 4.32 3.32
N GLN A 308 18.20 3.64 2.20
CA GLN A 308 17.36 2.54 1.74
C GLN A 308 17.33 1.42 2.80
N GLU A 309 16.14 1.05 3.27
CA GLU A 309 15.99 -0.09 4.17
C GLU A 309 16.40 -1.38 3.45
N PRO A 310 16.96 -2.37 4.17
CA PRO A 310 17.21 -3.68 3.57
C PRO A 310 15.90 -4.28 3.03
N LEU A 311 15.95 -4.98 1.89
CA LEU A 311 14.80 -5.72 1.35
C LEU A 311 14.05 -6.56 2.40
N VAL A 312 14.79 -7.10 3.38
CA VAL A 312 14.24 -7.83 4.51
C VAL A 312 14.09 -6.90 5.71
N SER A 313 13.22 -5.91 5.59
CA SER A 313 12.78 -5.03 6.67
C SER A 313 11.33 -5.34 7.09
N PRO A 314 10.87 -4.86 8.27
CA PRO A 314 9.49 -5.01 8.69
C PRO A 314 8.50 -4.49 7.67
N GLU A 315 8.75 -3.31 7.09
CA GLU A 315 7.88 -2.67 6.09
C GLU A 315 7.65 -3.57 4.87
N TYR A 316 8.72 -4.09 4.26
CA TYR A 316 8.58 -4.99 3.11
C TYR A 316 7.96 -6.35 3.46
N VAL A 317 8.12 -6.82 4.69
CA VAL A 317 7.46 -8.05 5.18
C VAL A 317 5.98 -7.82 5.43
N GLU A 318 5.58 -6.65 5.95
CA GLU A 318 4.17 -6.23 6.07
C GLU A 318 3.51 -6.13 4.69
N HIS A 319 4.15 -5.45 3.73
CA HIS A 319 3.64 -5.39 2.36
C HIS A 319 3.52 -6.79 1.72
N LEU A 320 4.48 -7.68 1.95
CA LEU A 320 4.39 -9.05 1.47
C LEU A 320 3.23 -9.80 2.14
N ALA A 321 3.03 -9.64 3.45
CA ALA A 321 1.92 -10.23 4.17
C ALA A 321 0.56 -9.70 3.67
N GLU A 322 0.45 -8.40 3.43
CA GLU A 322 -0.74 -7.75 2.85
C GLU A 322 -1.06 -8.27 1.44
N ILE A 323 -0.03 -8.52 0.61
CA ILE A 323 -0.22 -9.13 -0.71
C ILE A 323 -0.76 -10.56 -0.59
N MET A 324 -0.27 -11.30 0.40
CA MET A 324 -0.64 -12.70 0.60
C MET A 324 -1.92 -12.89 1.41
N ASP A 325 -2.45 -11.82 2.01
CA ASP A 325 -3.58 -11.79 2.96
C ASP A 325 -3.28 -12.55 4.27
N TYR A 326 -2.13 -12.23 4.89
CA TYR A 326 -1.70 -12.82 6.16
C TYR A 326 -1.67 -11.77 7.28
N ASP A 327 -2.25 -12.12 8.44
CA ASP A 327 -2.19 -11.29 9.64
C ASP A 327 -0.95 -11.62 10.48
N LEU A 328 0.06 -10.74 10.43
CA LEU A 328 1.31 -10.91 11.17
C LEU A 328 1.17 -10.66 12.68
N ALA A 329 0.12 -9.97 13.12
CA ALA A 329 -0.15 -9.77 14.54
C ALA A 329 -0.73 -11.05 15.16
N ALA A 330 -1.63 -11.72 14.44
CA ALA A 330 -2.19 -13.00 14.85
C ALA A 330 -1.19 -14.16 14.67
N GLU A 331 -0.40 -14.15 13.60
CA GLU A 331 0.43 -15.29 13.18
C GLU A 331 1.92 -14.95 13.02
N PRO A 332 2.62 -14.54 14.10
CA PRO A 332 4.02 -14.09 14.01
C PRO A 332 4.99 -15.21 13.57
N ALA A 333 4.59 -16.48 13.68
CA ALA A 333 5.37 -17.64 13.22
C ALA A 333 5.64 -17.62 11.70
N ILE A 334 4.77 -16.98 10.91
CA ILE A 334 4.85 -16.91 9.44
C ILE A 334 5.96 -15.94 8.98
N VAL A 335 6.34 -14.96 9.82
CA VAL A 335 7.33 -13.94 9.48
C VAL A 335 8.63 -14.55 8.94
N ARG A 336 9.04 -15.71 9.48
CA ARG A 336 10.26 -16.39 9.03
C ARG A 336 10.16 -16.87 7.58
N ASP A 337 9.01 -17.40 7.17
CA ASP A 337 8.79 -17.89 5.82
C ASP A 337 8.75 -16.71 4.85
N LEU A 338 8.06 -15.63 5.20
CA LEU A 338 8.03 -14.40 4.39
C LEU A 338 9.42 -13.79 4.17
N LYS A 339 10.25 -13.73 5.23
CA LYS A 339 11.66 -13.29 5.11
C LYS A 339 12.50 -14.15 4.18
N THR A 340 12.17 -15.43 4.08
CA THR A 340 12.89 -16.36 3.20
C THR A 340 12.42 -16.17 1.77
N TYR A 341 11.11 -16.13 1.55
CA TYR A 341 10.52 -16.02 0.21
C TYR A 341 10.70 -14.65 -0.43
N ILE A 342 10.74 -13.55 0.33
CA ILE A 342 11.03 -12.23 -0.27
C ILE A 342 12.40 -12.20 -0.97
N LYS A 343 13.38 -12.94 -0.45
CA LYS A 343 14.70 -13.10 -1.09
C LYS A 343 14.62 -13.96 -2.34
N ILE A 344 13.81 -15.03 -2.31
CA ILE A 344 13.56 -15.90 -3.46
C ILE A 344 12.90 -15.09 -4.57
N PHE A 345 11.85 -14.33 -4.26
CA PHE A 345 11.15 -13.45 -5.20
C PHE A 345 12.08 -12.41 -5.81
N ALA A 346 12.91 -11.73 -5.01
CA ALA A 346 13.89 -10.79 -5.53
C ALA A 346 14.91 -11.45 -6.45
N HIS A 347 15.36 -12.67 -6.14
CA HIS A 347 16.25 -13.42 -7.02
C HIS A 347 15.55 -13.83 -8.34
N SER A 348 14.34 -14.36 -8.25
CA SER A 348 13.47 -14.72 -9.38
C SER A 348 13.27 -13.52 -10.31
N TYR A 349 12.92 -12.37 -9.74
CA TYR A 349 12.77 -11.11 -10.47
C TYR A 349 14.07 -10.61 -11.12
N ARG A 350 15.20 -10.62 -10.42
CA ARG A 350 16.50 -10.18 -10.99
C ARG A 350 16.99 -11.07 -12.13
N THR A 351 16.62 -12.35 -12.11
CA THR A 351 17.08 -13.32 -13.11
C THR A 351 16.13 -13.43 -14.30
N GLN A 352 14.82 -13.30 -14.08
CA GLN A 352 13.78 -13.55 -15.09
C GLN A 352 12.91 -12.34 -15.39
N GLU A 353 13.21 -11.17 -14.80
CA GLU A 353 12.41 -9.93 -14.84
C GLU A 353 10.98 -10.09 -14.28
N THR A 354 10.64 -11.26 -13.74
CA THR A 354 9.34 -11.64 -13.20
C THR A 354 9.49 -12.68 -12.09
N VAL A 355 8.71 -12.55 -11.02
CA VAL A 355 8.51 -13.58 -9.99
C VAL A 355 7.73 -14.72 -10.59
N GLN A 356 8.19 -15.97 -10.44
CA GLN A 356 7.48 -17.14 -10.94
C GLN A 356 6.26 -17.46 -10.08
N ILE A 357 5.18 -17.95 -10.71
CA ILE A 357 3.94 -18.28 -9.98
C ILE A 357 4.15 -19.49 -9.05
N GLU A 358 5.03 -20.40 -9.44
CA GLU A 358 5.42 -21.57 -8.64
C GLU A 358 6.07 -21.16 -7.32
N ASP A 359 6.82 -20.05 -7.30
CA ASP A 359 7.41 -19.52 -6.07
C ASP A 359 6.31 -18.98 -5.12
N VAL A 360 5.23 -18.40 -5.67
CA VAL A 360 4.08 -17.90 -4.90
C VAL A 360 3.31 -19.05 -4.26
N LEU A 361 3.01 -20.09 -5.05
CA LEU A 361 2.35 -21.30 -4.56
C LEU A 361 3.20 -22.01 -3.50
N SER A 362 4.52 -22.09 -3.72
CA SER A 362 5.45 -22.69 -2.75
C SER A 362 5.47 -21.93 -1.42
N LEU A 363 5.31 -20.61 -1.43
CA LEU A 363 5.15 -19.82 -0.20
C LEU A 363 3.84 -20.18 0.52
N GLN A 364 2.72 -20.30 -0.19
CA GLN A 364 1.43 -20.67 0.42
C GLN A 364 1.52 -22.05 1.08
N GLU A 365 2.07 -23.04 0.38
CA GLU A 365 2.27 -24.39 0.93
C GLU A 365 3.20 -24.38 2.16
N ALA A 366 4.28 -23.60 2.13
CA ALA A 366 5.21 -23.47 3.26
C ALA A 366 4.53 -22.85 4.49
N VAL A 367 3.68 -21.83 4.28
CA VAL A 367 2.91 -21.18 5.34
C VAL A 367 1.86 -22.12 5.93
N GLU A 368 1.11 -22.85 5.10
CA GLU A 368 0.14 -23.84 5.57
C GLU A 368 0.79 -24.96 6.38
N LEU A 369 1.96 -25.44 5.93
CA LEU A 369 2.74 -26.43 6.68
C LEU A 369 3.20 -25.87 8.03
N ASN A 370 3.59 -24.60 8.09
CA ASN A 370 4.02 -23.96 9.33
C ASN A 370 2.84 -23.70 10.28
N ARG A 371 1.66 -23.32 9.76
CA ARG A 371 0.40 -23.24 10.51
C ARG A 371 0.05 -24.58 11.15
N GLY A 372 0.04 -25.67 10.37
CA GLY A 372 -0.23 -27.01 10.91
C GLY A 372 0.77 -27.46 11.98
N ARG A 373 2.04 -27.04 11.88
CA ARG A 373 3.03 -27.27 12.94
C ARG A 373 2.74 -26.43 14.18
N SER A 374 2.41 -25.16 14.01
CA SER A 374 2.08 -24.24 15.11
C SER A 374 0.84 -24.71 15.86
N ASP A 375 -0.19 -25.16 15.16
CA ASP A 375 -1.43 -25.69 15.72
C ASP A 375 -1.16 -26.95 16.53
N MET A 376 -0.45 -27.92 15.95
CA MET A 376 -0.09 -29.15 16.63
C MET A 376 0.77 -28.91 17.87
N VAL A 377 1.72 -27.96 17.83
CA VAL A 377 2.48 -27.55 19.01
C VAL A 377 1.55 -26.95 20.06
N THR A 378 0.67 -26.03 19.66
CA THR A 378 -0.28 -25.36 20.56
C THR A 378 -1.26 -26.34 21.21
N ASP A 379 -1.77 -27.31 20.46
CA ASP A 379 -2.68 -28.35 20.96
C ASP A 379 -1.97 -29.31 21.91
N THR A 380 -0.73 -29.67 21.61
CA THR A 380 0.11 -30.45 22.53
C THR A 380 0.32 -29.69 23.84
N TRP A 381 0.58 -28.38 23.77
CA TRP A 381 0.73 -27.53 24.94
C TRP A 381 -0.56 -27.39 25.75
N LYS A 382 -1.70 -27.18 25.10
CA LYS A 382 -3.01 -27.13 25.77
C LYS A 382 -3.33 -28.47 26.45
N SER A 383 -3.02 -29.58 25.78
CA SER A 383 -3.21 -30.93 26.33
C SER A 383 -2.35 -31.15 27.58
N LEU A 384 -1.09 -30.69 27.57
CA LEU A 384 -0.21 -30.72 28.74
C LEU A 384 -0.74 -29.85 29.88
N LYS A 385 -1.22 -28.63 29.59
CA LYS A 385 -1.76 -27.71 30.60
C LYS A 385 -3.05 -28.21 31.27
N ASN A 386 -3.85 -28.99 30.56
CA ASN A 386 -5.13 -29.51 31.06
C ASN A 386 -4.99 -30.79 31.91
N LEU A 387 -3.77 -31.24 32.20
CA LEU A 387 -3.56 -32.40 33.06
C LEU A 387 -3.94 -32.08 34.53
N PRO A 388 -4.70 -32.96 35.21
CA PRO A 388 -5.33 -32.65 36.49
C PRO A 388 -4.33 -32.55 37.66
N THR A 389 -3.13 -33.13 37.55
CA THR A 389 -2.14 -33.11 38.62
C THR A 389 -0.77 -32.61 38.14
N LYS A 390 0.00 -31.99 39.05
CA LYS A 390 1.40 -31.58 38.80
C LYS A 390 2.29 -32.79 38.45
N GLU A 391 1.98 -33.97 38.99
CA GLU A 391 2.69 -35.22 38.69
C GLU A 391 2.42 -35.72 37.27
N ASP A 392 1.17 -35.61 36.80
CA ASP A 392 0.81 -35.93 35.40
C ASP A 392 1.52 -34.99 34.42
N PHE A 393 1.60 -33.70 34.74
CA PHE A 393 2.37 -32.74 33.93
C PHE A 393 3.85 -33.09 33.89
N LYS A 394 4.47 -33.40 35.04
CA LYS A 394 5.89 -33.79 35.11
C LYS A 394 6.14 -35.10 34.35
N THR A 395 5.22 -36.06 34.45
CA THR A 395 5.28 -37.33 33.74
C THR A 395 5.13 -37.14 32.23
N ALA A 396 4.16 -36.35 31.79
CA ALA A 396 3.94 -36.07 30.38
C ALA A 396 5.07 -35.23 29.77
N LYS A 397 5.62 -34.26 30.52
CA LYS A 397 6.83 -33.52 30.14
C LYS A 397 8.03 -34.46 30.01
N ARG A 398 8.22 -35.37 30.97
CA ARG A 398 9.29 -36.38 30.92
C ARG A 398 9.12 -37.34 29.73
N LEU A 399 7.91 -37.83 29.47
CA LEU A 399 7.64 -38.68 28.29
C LEU A 399 7.91 -37.90 27.00
N PHE A 400 7.57 -36.63 26.93
CA PHE A 400 7.86 -35.78 25.78
C PHE A 400 9.38 -35.52 25.59
N GLU A 401 10.13 -35.40 26.68
CA GLU A 401 11.59 -35.29 26.67
C GLU A 401 12.25 -36.62 26.29
N GLU A 402 11.74 -37.75 26.78
CA GLU A 402 12.18 -39.10 26.43
C GLU A 402 11.87 -39.41 24.94
N GLU A 403 10.70 -39.05 24.44
CA GLU A 403 10.36 -39.12 23.01
C GLU A 403 11.32 -38.26 22.16
N ASN A 404 11.66 -37.06 22.63
CA ASN A 404 12.66 -36.22 21.98
C ASN A 404 14.06 -36.85 21.97
N GLU A 405 14.46 -37.53 23.04
CA GLU A 405 15.73 -38.24 23.11
C GLU A 405 15.76 -39.43 22.14
N ILE A 406 14.67 -40.19 22.06
CA ILE A 406 14.48 -41.28 21.09
C ILE A 406 14.61 -40.74 19.66
N ILE A 407 13.97 -39.62 19.36
CA ILE A 407 14.06 -38.94 18.07
C ILE A 407 15.50 -38.47 17.79
N GLN A 408 16.24 -37.99 18.79
CA GLN A 408 17.64 -37.61 18.63
C GLN A 408 18.55 -38.80 18.32
N LYS A 409 18.35 -39.93 19.00
CA LYS A 409 19.10 -41.17 18.77
C LYS A 409 18.81 -41.75 17.38
N LEU A 410 17.55 -41.72 16.93
CA LEU A 410 17.20 -42.07 15.55
C LEU A 410 17.85 -41.11 14.55
N ALA A 411 17.81 -39.81 14.83
CA ALA A 411 18.35 -38.78 13.94
C ALA A 411 19.88 -38.82 13.86
N SER A 412 20.58 -39.24 14.92
CA SER A 412 22.03 -39.44 14.90
C SER A 412 22.45 -40.56 13.95
N GLY A 413 21.54 -41.52 13.68
CA GLY A 413 21.82 -42.70 12.91
C GLY A 413 22.66 -43.72 13.68
N GLU A 414 22.74 -43.58 15.00
CA GLU A 414 23.46 -44.48 15.90
C GLU A 414 22.62 -45.70 16.30
N VAL A 415 21.30 -45.64 16.07
CA VAL A 415 20.40 -46.73 16.43
C VAL A 415 20.19 -47.67 15.26
N MET A 416 20.33 -48.96 15.54
CA MET A 416 20.20 -50.04 14.56
C MET A 416 18.81 -50.68 14.65
N CYS A 417 18.32 -51.15 13.51
CA CYS A 417 17.06 -51.84 13.34
C CYS A 417 17.17 -53.20 14.02
N VAL A 418 16.31 -53.45 15.01
CA VAL A 418 16.30 -54.68 15.80
C VAL A 418 16.20 -55.96 14.96
N GLU A 419 15.54 -55.88 13.79
CA GLU A 419 15.29 -57.03 12.92
C GLU A 419 16.42 -57.36 11.94
N CYS A 420 17.24 -56.39 11.55
CA CYS A 420 18.14 -56.57 10.40
C CYS A 420 19.45 -55.80 10.47
N ASP A 421 19.77 -55.19 11.61
CA ASP A 421 21.00 -54.43 11.85
C ASP A 421 21.31 -53.35 10.80
N ASN A 422 20.28 -52.83 10.12
CA ASN A 422 20.39 -51.61 9.31
C ASN A 422 20.09 -50.39 10.17
N VAL A 423 20.49 -49.18 9.76
CA VAL A 423 20.14 -47.96 10.51
C VAL A 423 18.63 -47.85 10.68
N ALA A 424 18.18 -47.69 11.92
CA ALA A 424 16.79 -47.47 12.24
C ALA A 424 16.38 -46.05 11.83
N LEU A 425 15.24 -45.95 11.17
CA LEU A 425 14.67 -44.70 10.65
C LEU A 425 13.24 -44.48 11.12
N SER A 426 12.71 -45.45 11.87
CA SER A 426 11.41 -45.39 12.50
C SER A 426 11.48 -45.95 13.91
N TYR A 427 10.73 -45.36 14.82
CA TYR A 427 10.48 -45.89 16.15
C TYR A 427 9.00 -46.19 16.30
N CYS A 428 8.68 -47.45 16.60
CA CYS A 428 7.31 -47.88 16.78
C CYS A 428 6.91 -47.67 18.25
N THR A 429 5.92 -46.82 18.49
CA THR A 429 5.48 -46.52 19.86
C THR A 429 4.74 -47.68 20.52
N MET A 430 4.24 -48.64 19.74
CA MET A 430 3.53 -49.81 20.26
C MET A 430 4.46 -50.92 20.76
N PHE A 431 5.63 -51.07 20.12
CA PHE A 431 6.61 -52.11 20.46
C PHE A 431 7.85 -51.56 21.16
N GLU A 432 7.96 -50.23 21.25
CA GLU A 432 9.12 -49.51 21.78
C GLU A 432 10.44 -49.89 21.08
N ASP A 433 10.33 -50.33 19.83
CA ASP A 433 11.43 -50.87 19.03
C ASP A 433 11.85 -49.92 17.90
N TYR A 434 13.14 -49.95 17.60
CA TYR A 434 13.75 -49.21 16.50
C TYR A 434 13.81 -50.08 15.25
N MET A 435 13.24 -49.59 14.16
CA MET A 435 13.13 -50.33 12.90
C MET A 435 13.61 -49.50 11.71
N CYS A 436 14.19 -50.16 10.71
CA CYS A 436 14.32 -49.57 9.39
C CYS A 436 12.94 -49.55 8.70
N LEU A 437 12.75 -48.64 7.73
CA LEU A 437 11.45 -48.46 7.08
C LEU A 437 10.92 -49.75 6.42
N ALA A 438 11.81 -50.59 5.87
CA ALA A 438 11.43 -51.85 5.25
C ALA A 438 10.94 -52.89 6.27
N CYS A 439 11.63 -53.04 7.40
CA CYS A 439 11.21 -53.95 8.46
C CYS A 439 9.94 -53.46 9.15
N PHE A 440 9.81 -52.15 9.36
CA PHE A 440 8.58 -51.55 9.86
C PHE A 440 7.39 -51.89 8.96
N ALA A 441 7.48 -51.60 7.64
CA ALA A 441 6.43 -51.89 6.69
C ALA A 441 6.08 -53.39 6.66
N ARG A 442 7.08 -54.28 6.67
CA ARG A 442 6.89 -55.74 6.70
C ARG A 442 6.15 -56.21 7.95
N LEU A 443 6.55 -55.75 9.14
CA LEU A 443 5.98 -56.16 10.41
C LEU A 443 4.59 -55.56 10.66
N HIS A 444 4.31 -54.38 10.12
CA HIS A 444 3.06 -53.65 10.30
C HIS A 444 2.04 -53.88 9.18
N GLN A 445 2.34 -54.74 8.20
CA GLN A 445 1.42 -55.01 7.08
C GLN A 445 0.20 -55.86 7.49
N LYS A 446 0.25 -56.59 8.61
CA LYS A 446 -0.76 -57.59 9.00
C LYS A 446 -1.23 -57.43 10.45
N GLY A 447 -2.50 -57.74 10.67
CA GLY A 447 -3.13 -57.82 12.01
C GLY A 447 -3.26 -56.47 12.72
N HIS A 448 -3.38 -56.50 14.05
CA HIS A 448 -3.47 -55.31 14.91
C HIS A 448 -2.24 -54.41 14.86
N ARG A 449 -1.13 -54.90 14.31
CA ARG A 449 0.10 -54.10 14.14
C ARG A 449 -0.05 -53.03 13.07
N ARG A 450 -1.04 -53.13 12.17
CA ARG A 450 -1.26 -52.11 11.13
C ARG A 450 -1.61 -50.74 11.69
N ASP A 451 -2.22 -50.71 12.87
CA ASP A 451 -2.73 -49.50 13.51
C ASP A 451 -1.68 -48.83 14.40
N ALA A 452 -0.46 -49.39 14.51
CA ALA A 452 0.59 -48.81 15.32
C ALA A 452 1.16 -47.52 14.69
N LYS A 453 1.26 -46.48 15.51
CA LYS A 453 1.89 -45.22 15.13
C LYS A 453 3.41 -45.34 15.26
N ALA A 454 4.14 -44.68 14.36
CA ALA A 454 5.59 -44.63 14.42
C ALA A 454 6.10 -43.25 14.05
N TYR A 455 7.11 -42.79 14.79
CA TYR A 455 7.88 -41.63 14.41
C TYR A 455 8.78 -42.04 13.25
N LYS A 456 8.54 -41.48 12.06
CA LYS A 456 9.34 -41.73 10.85
C LYS A 456 10.25 -40.55 10.60
N LEU A 457 11.53 -40.81 10.46
CA LEU A 457 12.49 -39.80 10.04
C LEU A 457 12.58 -39.75 8.52
N GLU A 458 12.73 -38.53 8.01
CA GLU A 458 13.02 -38.32 6.60
C GLU A 458 14.41 -38.86 6.25
N VAL A 459 14.51 -39.59 5.15
CA VAL A 459 15.76 -40.23 4.74
C VAL A 459 16.59 -39.32 3.85
N CYS A 460 17.91 -39.39 3.98
CA CYS A 460 18.80 -38.72 3.04
C CYS A 460 18.58 -39.25 1.62
N GLN A 461 18.28 -38.36 0.67
CA GLN A 461 18.01 -38.74 -0.72
C GLN A 461 19.20 -39.40 -1.42
N LEU A 462 20.44 -39.13 -0.98
CA LEU A 462 21.65 -39.68 -1.58
C LEU A 462 22.00 -41.07 -1.05
N CYS A 463 22.22 -41.21 0.26
CA CYS A 463 22.64 -42.49 0.83
C CYS A 463 21.49 -43.44 1.16
N LYS A 464 20.26 -42.92 1.35
CA LYS A 464 19.07 -43.66 1.79
C LYS A 464 19.24 -44.47 3.09
N SER A 465 20.40 -44.35 3.76
CA SER A 465 20.78 -45.12 4.93
C SER A 465 20.86 -44.29 6.21
N LYS A 466 20.91 -42.96 6.11
CA LYS A 466 20.94 -42.06 7.27
C LYS A 466 19.76 -41.09 7.24
N ALA A 467 19.30 -40.69 8.41
CA ALA A 467 18.30 -39.62 8.55
C ALA A 467 18.83 -38.31 7.94
N ALA A 468 17.96 -37.57 7.27
CA ALA A 468 18.30 -36.28 6.69
C ALA A 468 18.40 -35.24 7.80
N LYS A 469 19.55 -34.59 7.97
CA LYS A 469 19.75 -33.52 8.97
C LYS A 469 19.71 -32.12 8.37
N LEU A 470 19.73 -32.03 7.05
CA LEU A 470 19.78 -30.78 6.29
C LEU A 470 18.77 -30.83 5.15
N GLN A 471 18.04 -29.74 4.95
CA GLN A 471 17.30 -29.45 3.73
C GLN A 471 18.10 -28.41 2.94
N CYS A 472 18.42 -28.72 1.69
CA CYS A 472 19.12 -27.76 0.84
C CYS A 472 18.19 -26.59 0.50
N GLY A 473 18.60 -25.36 0.84
CA GLY A 473 17.81 -24.16 0.55
C GLY A 473 17.64 -23.85 -0.94
N TYR A 474 18.46 -24.45 -1.81
CA TYR A 474 18.37 -24.30 -3.26
C TYR A 474 17.53 -25.39 -3.93
N THR A 475 17.78 -26.67 -3.60
CA THR A 475 17.09 -27.79 -4.29
C THR A 475 15.85 -28.31 -3.55
N GLY A 476 15.61 -27.88 -2.29
CA GLY A 476 14.55 -28.41 -1.43
C GLY A 476 14.77 -29.85 -0.95
N LYS A 477 15.80 -30.54 -1.45
CA LYS A 477 16.09 -31.94 -1.17
C LYS A 477 16.68 -32.16 0.22
N LEU A 478 16.43 -33.34 0.78
CA LEU A 478 16.79 -33.72 2.15
C LEU A 478 18.07 -34.58 2.16
N PHE A 479 19.05 -34.19 2.98
CA PHE A 479 20.38 -34.81 3.04
C PHE A 479 20.86 -35.03 4.48
N CYS A 480 21.62 -36.10 4.71
CA CYS A 480 22.42 -36.22 5.94
C CYS A 480 23.62 -35.26 5.86
N LEU A 481 24.22 -34.94 7.02
CA LEU A 481 25.36 -33.99 7.11
C LEU A 481 26.50 -34.37 6.16
N GLU A 482 26.85 -35.66 6.13
CA GLU A 482 27.96 -36.18 5.34
C GLU A 482 27.68 -36.09 3.84
N CYS A 483 26.50 -36.54 3.38
CA CYS A 483 26.14 -36.47 1.97
C CYS A 483 26.02 -35.02 1.48
N PHE A 484 25.53 -34.12 2.33
CA PHE A 484 25.45 -32.70 2.00
C PHE A 484 26.85 -32.08 1.83
N ALA A 485 27.70 -32.24 2.84
CA ALA A 485 29.03 -31.62 2.87
C ALA A 485 30.00 -32.22 1.84
N MET A 486 29.92 -33.54 1.59
CA MET A 486 30.92 -34.23 0.78
C MET A 486 30.55 -34.29 -0.71
N LYS A 487 29.26 -34.39 -1.02
CA LYS A 487 28.76 -34.61 -2.39
C LYS A 487 27.90 -33.44 -2.88
N HIS A 488 26.78 -33.18 -2.20
CA HIS A 488 25.78 -32.25 -2.72
C HIS A 488 26.29 -30.81 -2.87
N ILE A 489 27.00 -30.25 -1.89
CA ILE A 489 27.48 -28.86 -1.95
C ILE A 489 28.44 -28.59 -3.12
N LYS A 490 29.14 -29.63 -3.59
CA LYS A 490 30.07 -29.53 -4.73
C LYS A 490 29.33 -29.47 -6.07
N GLU A 491 28.17 -30.11 -6.15
CA GLU A 491 27.28 -30.11 -7.33
C GLU A 491 26.47 -28.81 -7.45
N LEU A 492 26.33 -28.05 -6.35
CA LEU A 492 25.61 -26.78 -6.37
C LEU A 492 26.35 -25.69 -7.18
N PRO A 493 25.62 -24.90 -7.99
CA PRO A 493 26.15 -23.68 -8.61
C PRO A 493 26.79 -22.74 -7.57
N PRO A 494 27.79 -21.90 -7.95
CA PRO A 494 28.47 -21.01 -7.01
C PRO A 494 27.54 -20.13 -6.17
N HIS A 495 26.51 -19.54 -6.78
CA HIS A 495 25.51 -18.70 -6.08
C HIS A 495 24.63 -19.51 -5.11
N ALA A 496 24.34 -20.77 -5.42
CA ALA A 496 23.54 -21.64 -4.56
C ALA A 496 24.30 -22.11 -3.33
N ARG A 497 25.65 -22.08 -3.35
CA ARG A 497 26.49 -22.42 -2.19
C ARG A 497 26.42 -21.38 -1.08
N GLU A 498 26.04 -20.15 -1.41
CA GLU A 498 25.85 -19.06 -0.44
C GLU A 498 24.56 -19.23 0.37
N ILE A 499 23.59 -20.00 -0.15
CA ILE A 499 22.33 -20.30 0.54
C ILE A 499 22.60 -21.36 1.60
N ALA A 500 22.64 -20.95 2.86
CA ALA A 500 22.84 -21.88 3.98
C ALA A 500 21.74 -22.95 4.01
N PRO A 501 22.07 -24.24 4.16
CA PRO A 501 21.07 -25.29 4.28
C PRO A 501 20.27 -25.14 5.59
N THR A 502 18.98 -25.42 5.53
CA THR A 502 18.12 -25.44 6.70
C THR A 502 18.41 -26.72 7.49
N LYS A 503 18.85 -26.59 8.74
CA LYS A 503 18.97 -27.73 9.64
C LYS A 503 17.59 -28.30 9.94
N ILE A 504 17.41 -29.59 9.66
CA ILE A 504 16.22 -30.35 10.03
C ILE A 504 16.40 -30.68 11.50
N HIS A 505 15.75 -29.89 12.32
CA HIS A 505 15.70 -30.10 13.75
C HIS A 505 14.55 -31.04 14.04
N TYR A 506 14.82 -32.35 14.06
CA TYR A 506 13.83 -33.33 14.52
C TYR A 506 13.37 -33.07 15.97
N HIS A 507 14.12 -32.23 16.70
CA HIS A 507 13.81 -31.75 18.06
C HIS A 507 12.98 -30.47 18.15
N LYS A 508 12.63 -29.76 17.06
CA LYS A 508 11.83 -28.51 17.18
C LYS A 508 10.31 -28.76 17.36
N MET A 509 9.97 -29.92 17.91
CA MET A 509 8.79 -30.15 18.74
C MET A 509 9.28 -30.39 20.19
N ALA A 510 10.05 -29.47 20.76
CA ALA A 510 10.51 -29.55 22.16
C ALA A 510 10.04 -28.30 22.90
N PRO A 511 9.73 -28.39 24.21
CA PRO A 511 9.37 -27.23 24.99
C PRO A 511 10.60 -26.31 25.12
N PRO A 512 10.45 -24.98 25.27
CA PRO A 512 11.58 -24.16 25.66
C PRO A 512 12.10 -24.68 27.01
N LYS A 513 13.41 -24.88 27.10
CA LYS A 513 14.08 -25.23 28.35
C LYS A 513 13.97 -24.06 29.31
N ASN A 514 13.47 -24.31 30.53
CA ASN A 514 13.63 -23.38 31.64
C ASN A 514 15.12 -23.28 32.01
N PRO A 515 15.64 -22.09 32.35
CA PRO A 515 17.04 -21.89 32.73
C PRO A 515 17.35 -22.21 34.19
N ASP A 516 16.42 -22.75 34.97
CA ASP A 516 16.63 -22.99 36.40
C ASP A 516 16.68 -24.49 36.73
N GLU A 517 17.83 -25.09 36.48
CA GLU A 517 18.27 -26.27 37.24
C GLU A 517 19.72 -26.01 37.66
N ASP A 518 19.86 -25.30 38.79
CA ASP A 518 20.90 -25.50 39.80
C ASP A 518 20.54 -24.66 41.04
N ALA A 519 19.76 -25.24 41.96
CA ALA A 519 19.93 -25.12 43.42
C ALA A 519 18.73 -25.74 44.15
N ASP A 520 19.03 -26.77 44.93
CA ASP A 520 18.15 -27.33 45.94
C ASP A 520 17.75 -26.28 47.00
N ASP A 521 16.59 -26.55 47.60
CA ASP A 521 16.04 -26.02 48.85
C ASP A 521 15.03 -24.85 48.82
N ALA A 522 13.93 -25.15 49.52
CA ALA A 522 12.95 -24.29 50.19
C ALA A 522 11.75 -23.78 49.38
N GLU A 523 10.64 -24.46 49.62
CA GLU A 523 9.27 -23.97 49.71
C GLU A 523 9.07 -22.44 49.59
N SER A 524 8.47 -22.02 48.48
CA SER A 524 7.41 -21.02 48.50
C SER A 524 6.51 -21.19 47.28
N ASP A 525 5.35 -21.78 47.51
CA ASP A 525 4.17 -21.53 46.68
C ASP A 525 3.88 -20.02 46.71
N VAL A 526 4.12 -19.34 45.59
CA VAL A 526 3.33 -18.27 44.96
C VAL A 526 4.21 -17.77 43.80
N GLU A 527 3.59 -17.55 42.64
CA GLU A 527 4.18 -17.08 41.36
C GLU A 527 4.67 -18.15 40.39
N SER A 528 3.82 -18.48 39.40
CA SER A 528 4.27 -18.66 38.01
C SER A 528 3.13 -18.58 36.98
N GLU A 529 2.24 -17.56 37.07
CA GLU A 529 1.44 -17.17 35.89
C GLU A 529 2.29 -16.35 34.89
N VAL A 530 3.36 -15.70 35.36
CA VAL A 530 4.23 -14.79 34.58
C VAL A 530 5.11 -15.53 33.56
N ASP A 531 5.48 -16.80 33.81
CA ASP A 531 6.36 -17.56 32.90
C ASP A 531 5.64 -18.12 31.67
N SER A 532 4.31 -18.26 31.69
CA SER A 532 3.54 -18.50 30.47
C SER A 532 3.53 -17.27 29.55
N GLU A 533 3.64 -16.06 30.12
CA GLU A 533 3.67 -14.80 29.39
C GLU A 533 5.01 -14.58 28.68
N LEU A 534 6.13 -14.98 29.29
CA LEU A 534 7.49 -14.86 28.71
C LEU A 534 7.72 -15.73 27.46
N GLY A 535 7.07 -16.89 27.37
CA GLY A 535 7.05 -17.70 26.14
C GLY A 535 6.29 -17.01 25.00
N ILE A 536 5.20 -16.31 25.34
CA ILE A 536 4.35 -15.54 24.41
C ILE A 536 5.05 -14.25 23.96
N LEU A 537 5.75 -13.56 24.87
CA LEU A 537 6.59 -12.39 24.57
C LEU A 537 7.76 -12.74 23.64
N GLY A 538 8.22 -14.00 23.60
CA GLY A 538 9.22 -14.43 22.62
C GLY A 538 8.66 -14.62 21.20
N ALA A 539 7.37 -14.92 21.07
CA ALA A 539 6.75 -15.27 19.79
C ALA A 539 6.40 -14.05 18.95
N GLN A 540 6.01 -12.94 19.58
CA GLN A 540 5.56 -11.72 18.88
C GLN A 540 6.70 -10.88 18.29
N TRP A 541 7.93 -11.05 18.78
CA TRP A 541 9.07 -10.23 18.38
C TRP A 541 9.94 -10.93 17.35
N ALA A 542 9.96 -10.39 16.14
CA ALA A 542 10.75 -10.93 15.05
C ALA A 542 12.09 -10.19 14.89
N PRO A 543 13.24 -10.90 14.72
CA PRO A 543 14.55 -10.26 14.56
C PRO A 543 14.77 -9.77 13.12
N PHE A 544 15.19 -8.53 12.96
CA PHE A 544 15.55 -7.86 11.70
C PHE A 544 16.96 -7.29 11.79
N PHE A 545 17.51 -6.85 10.66
CA PHE A 545 18.80 -6.19 10.59
C PHE A 545 18.63 -4.86 9.87
N ASP A 546 19.25 -3.79 10.39
CA ASP A 546 19.23 -2.48 9.72
C ASP A 546 20.22 -2.43 8.55
N ALA A 547 20.27 -1.30 7.82
CA ALA A 547 21.20 -1.10 6.72
C ALA A 547 22.69 -1.21 7.13
N LYS A 548 23.00 -1.11 8.42
CA LYS A 548 24.36 -1.29 8.98
C LYS A 548 24.62 -2.74 9.42
N GLY A 549 23.66 -3.64 9.25
CA GLY A 549 23.74 -5.03 9.71
C GLY A 549 23.57 -5.19 11.22
N ILE A 550 23.07 -4.17 11.92
CA ILE A 550 22.83 -4.26 13.36
C ILE A 550 21.45 -4.89 13.59
N GLN A 551 21.41 -5.94 14.41
CA GLN A 551 20.18 -6.62 14.75
C GLN A 551 19.26 -5.74 15.60
N TYR A 552 17.96 -5.80 15.32
CA TYR A 552 16.89 -5.26 16.16
C TYR A 552 15.68 -6.20 16.12
N TYR A 553 14.73 -5.98 17.01
CA TYR A 553 13.50 -6.76 17.11
C TYR A 553 12.31 -5.86 16.80
N TYR A 554 11.33 -6.39 16.09
CA TYR A 554 10.10 -5.69 15.70
C TYR A 554 8.89 -6.54 16.09
N ASN A 555 7.87 -5.89 16.66
CA ASN A 555 6.61 -6.52 17.03
C ASN A 555 5.50 -6.03 16.07
N PHE A 556 4.97 -6.95 15.25
CA PHE A 556 3.94 -6.62 14.26
C PHE A 556 2.57 -6.29 14.89
N ALA A 557 2.32 -6.71 16.13
CA ALA A 557 1.08 -6.39 16.81
C ALA A 557 1.08 -4.96 17.39
N THR A 558 2.24 -4.47 17.84
CA THR A 558 2.35 -3.14 18.49
C THR A 558 3.02 -2.08 17.63
N GLY A 559 3.70 -2.47 16.54
CA GLY A 559 4.56 -1.58 15.74
C GLY A 559 5.84 -1.16 16.45
N GLU A 560 6.15 -1.76 17.62
CA GLU A 560 7.31 -1.38 18.41
C GLU A 560 8.62 -1.97 17.87
N ARG A 561 9.71 -1.20 18.02
CA ARG A 561 11.06 -1.57 17.63
C ARG A 561 12.02 -1.45 18.80
N MET A 562 12.79 -2.51 19.09
CA MET A 562 13.82 -2.49 20.14
C MET A 562 15.17 -3.02 19.65
N ARG A 563 16.27 -2.46 20.17
CA ARG A 563 17.63 -2.97 19.89
C ARG A 563 18.01 -4.17 20.76
N ARG A 564 17.45 -4.25 21.97
CA ARG A 564 17.70 -5.37 22.90
C ARG A 564 16.65 -6.46 22.68
N SER A 565 17.05 -7.71 22.91
CA SER A 565 16.09 -8.81 22.92
C SER A 565 15.06 -8.56 24.02
N PRO A 566 13.76 -8.73 23.75
CA PRO A 566 12.71 -8.55 24.77
C PRO A 566 12.95 -9.40 26.03
N ARG A 567 13.60 -10.56 25.88
CA ARG A 567 13.98 -11.45 26.98
C ARG A 567 15.04 -10.87 27.93
N ALA A 568 15.81 -9.88 27.46
CA ALA A 568 16.89 -9.27 28.25
C ALA A 568 16.43 -8.00 29.00
N SER A 569 15.22 -7.50 28.72
CA SER A 569 14.72 -6.23 29.29
C SER A 569 13.89 -6.39 30.56
N SER A 570 13.38 -7.59 30.86
CA SER A 570 12.49 -7.83 32.00
C SER A 570 13.20 -7.99 33.35
N GLY A 571 14.54 -8.12 33.40
CA GLY A 571 15.28 -8.42 34.63
C GLY A 571 15.93 -7.23 35.36
N ASP A 572 16.09 -6.07 34.73
CA ASP A 572 17.01 -5.02 35.24
C ASP A 572 16.31 -3.72 35.72
N SER A 573 14.98 -3.69 35.80
CA SER A 573 14.25 -2.45 36.15
C SER A 573 13.96 -2.26 37.64
N GLU A 574 14.29 -3.23 38.51
CA GLU A 574 14.13 -3.12 39.97
C GLU A 574 15.47 -2.94 40.71
N ALA A 575 16.22 -1.90 40.35
CA ALA A 575 17.31 -1.39 41.19
C ALA A 575 17.55 0.11 40.96
N SER A 576 16.51 0.92 41.13
CA SER A 576 16.69 2.35 41.43
C SER A 576 16.32 2.60 42.89
N THR A 577 17.35 2.89 43.67
CA THR A 577 17.31 3.23 45.09
C THR A 577 16.41 4.45 45.36
N PRO A 578 15.65 4.46 46.47
CA PRO A 578 14.79 5.58 46.83
C PRO A 578 15.66 6.71 47.43
N VAL A 579 15.73 7.84 46.73
CA VAL A 579 16.25 9.08 47.32
C VAL A 579 15.19 9.66 48.27
N HIS A 580 15.59 9.76 49.53
CA HIS A 580 14.91 10.33 50.69
C HIS A 580 13.86 11.41 50.38
N SER A 581 12.62 11.13 50.80
CA SER A 581 11.57 12.10 51.04
C SER A 581 11.86 12.89 52.32
N ASN A 582 12.03 14.22 52.19
CA ASN A 582 11.92 15.14 53.31
C ASN A 582 10.51 15.74 53.33
N ARG A 583 9.72 15.22 54.26
CA ARG A 583 8.39 15.67 54.65
C ARG A 583 8.50 16.99 55.42
N ARG A 584 7.92 18.08 54.90
CA ARG A 584 7.46 19.22 55.71
C ARG A 584 6.05 19.59 55.30
N GLU A 585 5.15 19.37 56.24
CA GLU A 585 3.79 19.87 56.27
C GLU A 585 3.79 21.40 56.46
N ALA A 586 3.01 22.11 55.66
CA ALA A 586 2.40 23.38 56.06
C ALA A 586 1.08 23.58 55.31
N LYS A 587 0.06 23.90 56.09
CA LYS A 587 -1.35 24.13 55.74
C LYS A 587 -1.56 25.51 55.09
N HIS A 588 -2.80 25.72 54.63
CA HIS A 588 -3.44 26.87 53.96
C HIS A 588 -3.49 26.70 52.44
N GLY A 589 -4.61 26.80 51.74
CA GLY A 589 -5.97 27.21 52.10
C GLY A 589 -6.60 27.90 50.89
N LEU A 590 -7.80 27.46 50.51
CA LEU A 590 -8.86 28.18 49.77
C LEU A 590 -8.66 28.57 48.28
N GLN A 591 -9.61 28.05 47.50
CA GLN A 591 -10.53 28.75 46.58
C GLN A 591 -10.10 29.25 45.19
N LEU A 592 -10.87 28.72 44.22
CA LEU A 592 -11.61 29.35 43.13
C LEU A 592 -10.90 29.75 41.82
N ASP A 593 -11.48 29.18 40.76
CA ASP A 593 -11.96 29.83 39.53
C ASP A 593 -11.01 30.17 38.37
N ASP A 594 -11.35 29.50 37.26
CA ASP A 594 -11.71 30.03 35.95
C ASP A 594 -10.73 30.86 35.10
N SER A 595 -10.69 30.41 33.84
CA SER A 595 -10.69 31.21 32.62
C SER A 595 -9.36 31.73 32.04
N LEU A 596 -9.14 31.26 30.80
CA LEU A 596 -8.73 31.99 29.59
C LEU A 596 -7.39 32.74 29.61
N SER A 597 -6.52 32.42 28.63
CA SER A 597 -6.41 33.23 27.40
C SER A 597 -5.19 32.85 26.57
N GLU A 598 -5.42 32.78 25.26
CA GLU A 598 -4.44 32.91 24.19
C GLU A 598 -3.59 34.17 24.33
N SER A 599 -2.31 34.11 23.95
CA SER A 599 -1.72 35.06 22.98
C SER A 599 -0.23 34.78 22.72
N ASN A 600 0.11 34.62 21.44
CA ASN A 600 1.23 35.21 20.69
C ASN A 600 2.53 35.59 21.42
N ALA A 601 3.65 35.09 20.88
CA ALA A 601 4.76 35.97 20.44
C ALA A 601 5.74 35.21 19.53
N GLU A 602 5.85 35.68 18.29
CA GLU A 602 7.01 35.49 17.42
C GLU A 602 8.22 36.31 17.93
N SER A 603 9.39 35.95 17.39
CA SER A 603 10.60 36.77 17.14
C SER A 603 11.85 36.55 18.01
N GLY A 604 13.01 36.51 17.33
CA GLY A 604 14.36 36.56 17.90
C GLY A 604 15.26 35.39 17.44
N LEU A 605 15.83 35.40 16.23
CA LEU A 605 17.03 36.13 15.79
C LEU A 605 18.36 35.48 16.27
N LEU A 606 19.22 35.27 15.27
CA LEU A 606 20.60 34.77 15.21
C LEU A 606 21.57 35.35 16.26
N ASP A 607 22.48 34.50 16.77
CA ASP A 607 23.94 34.62 16.60
C ASP A 607 24.70 33.64 17.53
N ALA A 608 25.53 32.78 16.94
CA ALA A 608 26.76 32.27 17.56
C ALA A 608 27.61 31.54 16.50
N LEU A 609 28.71 32.16 16.12
CA LEU A 609 29.76 31.66 15.24
C LEU A 609 31.07 31.64 16.03
N GLU A 610 32.00 30.79 15.58
CA GLU A 610 33.42 30.66 15.95
C GLU A 610 33.67 29.76 17.18
N ASP A 611 34.58 28.77 17.18
CA ASP A 611 35.78 28.57 16.36
C ASP A 611 36.27 27.11 16.59
N GLU A 612 36.82 26.41 15.58
CA GLU A 612 38.06 25.62 15.72
C GLU A 612 38.56 25.02 14.38
N MET A 613 39.88 24.86 14.34
CA MET A 613 40.80 24.92 13.19
C MET A 613 40.93 23.66 12.31
N PRO A 614 41.61 23.75 11.14
CA PRO A 614 41.57 22.72 10.09
C PRO A 614 42.73 21.72 10.15
N THR A 615 42.43 20.44 9.93
CA THR A 615 43.43 19.38 9.67
C THR A 615 43.53 19.08 8.17
N GLN A 616 44.78 19.05 7.66
CA GLN A 616 45.15 18.82 6.26
C GLN A 616 44.71 17.45 5.68
N PRO A 617 44.43 17.34 4.36
CA PRO A 617 44.13 16.06 3.73
C PRO A 617 45.40 15.34 3.25
N LYS A 618 45.51 14.05 3.61
CA LYS A 618 46.48 13.10 3.06
C LYS A 618 46.07 12.69 1.64
N LYS A 619 47.05 12.71 0.72
CA LYS A 619 46.96 12.20 -0.65
C LYS A 619 46.54 10.72 -0.65
N ASN A 620 45.40 10.40 -1.27
CA ASN A 620 45.01 9.02 -1.57
C ASN A 620 44.64 8.86 -3.05
N ARG A 621 45.00 7.68 -3.54
CA ARG A 621 45.07 7.22 -4.93
C ARG A 621 43.77 7.40 -5.73
N LEU A 622 43.94 7.78 -7.01
CA LEU A 622 42.95 7.65 -8.08
C LEU A 622 42.30 6.25 -8.06
N ILE A 623 41.03 6.20 -7.69
CA ILE A 623 40.10 5.13 -8.03
C ILE A 623 39.36 5.63 -9.27
N LYS A 624 39.40 4.85 -10.35
CA LYS A 624 38.66 5.15 -11.59
C LYS A 624 37.17 5.22 -11.25
N GLU A 625 36.52 6.30 -11.69
CA GLU A 625 35.07 6.47 -11.56
C GLU A 625 34.33 5.30 -12.25
N PRO A 626 33.31 4.72 -11.61
CA PRO A 626 32.45 3.75 -12.27
C PRO A 626 31.65 4.43 -13.39
N PRO A 627 31.32 3.71 -14.47
CA PRO A 627 30.55 4.28 -15.57
C PRO A 627 29.17 4.74 -15.10
N THR A 628 28.75 5.91 -15.57
CA THR A 628 27.39 6.43 -15.43
C THR A 628 26.38 5.44 -16.01
N LEU A 629 25.59 4.82 -15.14
CA LEU A 629 24.44 4.00 -15.54
C LEU A 629 23.29 4.95 -15.91
N TYR A 630 22.98 5.02 -17.20
CA TYR A 630 21.75 5.67 -17.66
C TYR A 630 20.53 4.86 -17.19
N PRO A 631 19.43 5.51 -16.76
CA PRO A 631 18.18 4.81 -16.50
C PRO A 631 17.71 4.10 -17.77
N ARG A 632 17.50 2.78 -17.67
CA ARG A 632 17.01 1.97 -18.79
C ARG A 632 15.57 2.38 -19.11
N PRO A 633 15.17 2.45 -20.39
CA PRO A 633 13.81 2.75 -20.77
C PRO A 633 12.85 1.70 -20.19
N ILE A 634 11.78 2.21 -19.57
CA ILE A 634 10.67 1.44 -19.00
C ILE A 634 10.06 0.59 -20.13
N LYS A 635 10.31 -0.71 -20.11
CA LYS A 635 9.48 -1.66 -20.85
C LYS A 635 8.26 -1.94 -19.98
N PRO A 636 7.02 -1.65 -20.41
CA PRO A 636 5.85 -2.07 -19.65
C PRO A 636 5.89 -3.60 -19.49
N PRO A 637 5.75 -4.14 -18.27
CA PRO A 637 5.96 -5.57 -17.99
C PRO A 637 4.90 -6.50 -18.61
N TYR A 638 3.96 -6.00 -19.41
CA TYR A 638 2.93 -6.79 -20.05
C TYR A 638 2.75 -6.36 -21.51
N ARG A 639 3.56 -6.92 -22.41
CA ARG A 639 3.06 -7.15 -23.78
C ARG A 639 2.23 -8.42 -23.73
N THR A 640 0.91 -8.29 -23.60
CA THR A 640 -0.01 -9.36 -23.98
C THR A 640 0.26 -9.65 -25.46
N ASN A 641 0.79 -10.82 -25.78
CA ASN A 641 0.73 -11.31 -27.15
C ASN A 641 -0.77 -11.33 -27.54
N PRO A 642 -1.20 -10.64 -28.61
CA PRO A 642 -2.56 -10.80 -29.08
C PRO A 642 -2.74 -12.28 -29.42
N LEU A 643 -3.73 -12.91 -28.76
CA LEU A 643 -4.19 -14.25 -29.08
C LEU A 643 -4.38 -14.32 -30.59
N SER A 644 -3.67 -15.26 -31.23
CA SER A 644 -3.84 -15.58 -32.64
C SER A 644 -5.26 -16.08 -32.86
N GLU A 645 -6.16 -15.20 -33.27
CA GLU A 645 -7.40 -15.57 -33.93
C GLU A 645 -7.07 -16.39 -35.19
N GLY A 646 -7.63 -17.60 -35.28
CA GLY A 646 -7.84 -18.26 -36.57
C GLY A 646 -7.00 -19.50 -36.85
N GLN A 647 -7.37 -20.63 -36.25
CA GLN A 647 -7.37 -21.91 -36.98
C GLN A 647 -8.74 -22.56 -36.83
N ARG A 648 -9.57 -22.43 -37.86
CA ARG A 648 -10.74 -23.29 -38.06
C ARG A 648 -10.24 -24.72 -38.37
N PRO A 649 -10.84 -25.77 -37.80
CA PRO A 649 -10.56 -27.13 -38.23
C PRO A 649 -11.06 -27.36 -39.67
N PRO A 650 -10.40 -28.21 -40.46
CA PRO A 650 -10.85 -28.56 -41.80
C PRO A 650 -12.16 -29.37 -41.76
N PRO A 651 -13.00 -29.27 -42.80
CA PRO A 651 -14.22 -30.07 -42.88
C PRO A 651 -13.85 -31.54 -43.05
N SER A 652 -14.51 -32.39 -42.26
CA SER A 652 -14.50 -33.84 -42.38
C SER A 652 -15.07 -34.27 -43.74
N VAL A 653 -14.30 -35.10 -44.46
CA VAL A 653 -14.78 -36.01 -45.51
C VAL A 653 -15.01 -37.37 -44.87
#